data_AF-A0A419KV93-F1
#
_entry.id   AF-A0A419KV93-F1
#
_cell.length_a   1.000
_cell.length_b   1.000
_cell.length_c   1.000
_cell.angle_alpha   90.00
_cell.angle_beta   90.00
_cell.angle_gamma   90.00
#
_symmetry.space_group_name_H-M   'P 1'
#
loop_
_entity.id
_entity.type
_entity.pdbx_description
1 polymer ?
#
loop_
_entity_poly.entity_id
_entity_poly.type
_entity_poly.pdbx_seq_one_letter_code
_entity_poly.pdbx_strand_id
1 'polypeptide(L)'
;MYEKPGILRRYWIWIVLLAACVAVFFYGVYVWLNWSVLQEMYREKAGIDWFETVFYHNYTFLLAAVFAILTLNPIPGRSDIYDVWRAFRLISTVTSEVYEEPSISLSPKTRIVLWTLWQLLKWTAAFSVFVSLNGIPFLGRVTPVFCMELAGVGDWATMPRIFSLPIIPASSSELINLMPTLEVQYRLVYFVSASILAVVVVRMAARLVRHFIMEERNVWVRDLFIILTCIDVGIILGAPYWRMDITTPFEYLICLVLLAIFSLASIYFHVARFEENISFAKRRRMIFMMITLLLIAILLINVAIIAFYRVNWNNNWIEYEWKPLTEKQIAVTRWAAGIEGIKRRLISEVPTGNVTKILSLVRQWDQTAALTKMKNQIGVNWMKLSGADIIYIGGREYWAAPTTLEYPSRDWISTHLIYTHTSKIIVIDSHSGEFVPVTEAFGVKREPLIYYGEGFTTNVYTNVKGFNEIGNVSYSGKPDYVLSGWQRILWFLFEGQIGFALMPPQESINMLYNRDVFQRVKDILIYGLKVDPDAYLVSDGNRIYYAVQVYVDYPIHSGFSASPYLRFFGVVLVDVEDGSMHGYIVGKPDGFLVDFYRKYYSNWKDPPEWLIPQLRYPEALLGMHDSPGQLDVDFLYHVGDPFIWRSGSEFYERPGATEVLYVLMTVEDKTYFVGLQLVEFQASPGRNLAGLYIAYGGSQLNRIELYKVPNATMQFIGPSAALQAFETDDYVRTQLTLLTSRRFGNILLYSIGNQLYYFIPVYIEAEIANAVITKMAFIGIIDAATGTKVATGTDAADAYYALTGAPTKVTGAEARLQKILALFEENNCSVVKPTKLSGDIWIQVDNISYLSEEQWNQTRLAIEDFIQNYVQKFKSDVYQWSEEDGMMNFGVLVSDRGIVKLYYLSVKYK
;
A
#
# COMPACT_ATOMS: atom_id res chain seq x y z
N MET A 1 -61.85 -17.47 41.01
CA MET A 1 -61.18 -18.46 40.15
C MET A 1 -60.14 -17.69 39.33
N TYR A 2 -58.89 -17.62 39.81
CA TYR A 2 -57.80 -16.94 39.08
C TYR A 2 -57.18 -17.94 38.12
N GLU A 3 -57.32 -17.71 36.81
CA GLU A 3 -56.63 -18.51 35.79
C GLU A 3 -55.13 -18.47 36.04
N LYS A 4 -54.52 -19.64 36.20
CA LYS A 4 -53.06 -19.77 36.21
C LYS A 4 -52.55 -19.25 34.86
N PRO A 5 -51.62 -18.28 34.83
CA PRO A 5 -51.07 -17.80 33.57
C PRO A 5 -50.42 -18.99 32.83
N GLY A 6 -50.78 -19.15 31.55
CA GLY A 6 -50.31 -20.24 30.72
C GLY A 6 -48.77 -20.34 30.68
N ILE A 7 -48.27 -21.56 30.48
CA ILE A 7 -46.84 -21.92 30.49
C ILE A 7 -46.00 -20.94 29.65
N LEU A 8 -46.48 -20.51 28.48
CA LEU A 8 -45.80 -19.51 27.65
C LEU A 8 -45.59 -18.17 28.37
N ARG A 9 -46.59 -17.63 29.08
CA ARG A 9 -46.47 -16.34 29.78
C ARG A 9 -45.52 -16.42 30.99
N ARG A 10 -45.31 -17.62 31.53
CA ARG A 10 -44.45 -17.88 32.70
C ARG A 10 -42.99 -18.17 32.33
N TYR A 11 -42.74 -18.70 31.12
CA TYR A 11 -41.40 -19.13 30.69
C TYR A 11 -40.86 -18.43 29.44
N TRP A 12 -41.57 -17.44 28.87
CA TRP A 12 -41.12 -16.77 27.64
C TRP A 12 -39.69 -16.20 27.74
N ILE A 13 -39.32 -15.59 28.86
CA ILE A 13 -37.95 -15.08 29.11
C ILE A 13 -36.92 -16.23 29.06
N TRP A 14 -37.24 -17.39 29.63
CA TRP A 14 -36.36 -18.56 29.61
C TRP A 14 -36.25 -19.19 28.22
N ILE A 15 -37.33 -19.16 27.44
CA ILE A 15 -37.34 -19.62 26.04
C ILE A 15 -36.46 -18.69 25.19
N VAL A 16 -36.57 -17.37 25.36
CA VAL A 16 -35.73 -16.40 24.65
C VAL A 16 -34.26 -16.53 25.06
N LEU A 17 -33.96 -16.69 26.36
CA LEU A 17 -32.60 -16.93 26.83
C LEU A 17 -32.03 -18.24 26.30
N LEU A 18 -32.81 -19.32 26.28
CA LEU A 18 -32.39 -20.60 25.71
C LEU A 18 -32.09 -20.45 24.20
N ALA A 19 -32.98 -19.79 23.45
CA ALA A 19 -32.76 -19.52 22.03
C ALA A 19 -31.49 -18.69 21.79
N ALA A 20 -31.25 -17.66 22.60
CA ALA A 20 -30.03 -16.87 22.55
C ALA A 20 -28.79 -17.70 22.88
N CYS A 21 -28.82 -18.55 23.91
CA CYS A 21 -27.72 -19.46 24.25
C CYS A 21 -27.43 -20.45 23.12
N VAL A 22 -28.46 -21.02 22.50
CA VAL A 22 -28.32 -21.93 21.35
C VAL A 22 -27.74 -21.20 20.15
N ALA A 23 -28.21 -19.99 19.85
CA ALA A 23 -27.67 -19.17 18.76
C ALA A 23 -26.18 -18.82 18.99
N VAL A 24 -25.82 -18.42 20.21
CA VAL A 24 -24.41 -18.14 20.59
C VAL A 24 -23.55 -19.39 20.47
N PHE A 25 -24.07 -20.56 20.87
CA PHE A 25 -23.36 -21.83 20.73
C PHE A 25 -23.09 -22.16 19.26
N PHE A 26 -24.12 -22.17 18.40
CA PHE A 26 -23.94 -22.46 16.97
C PHE A 26 -23.04 -21.43 16.28
N TYR A 27 -23.15 -20.16 16.63
CA TYR A 27 -22.23 -19.13 16.15
C TYR A 27 -20.79 -19.41 16.58
N GLY A 28 -20.56 -19.80 17.83
CA GLY A 28 -19.23 -20.20 18.32
C GLY A 28 -18.64 -21.40 17.57
N VAL A 29 -19.46 -22.43 17.30
CA VAL A 29 -19.03 -23.59 16.48
C VAL A 29 -18.72 -23.17 15.04
N TYR A 30 -19.50 -22.25 14.47
CA TYR A 30 -19.25 -21.71 13.13
C TYR A 30 -17.93 -20.91 13.06
N VAL A 31 -17.67 -20.04 14.05
CA VAL A 31 -16.40 -19.31 14.15
C VAL A 31 -15.22 -20.28 14.26
N TRP A 32 -15.36 -21.34 15.07
CA TRP A 32 -14.33 -22.37 15.19
C TRP A 32 -14.11 -23.14 13.88
N LEU A 33 -15.18 -23.46 13.14
CA LEU A 33 -15.07 -24.05 11.81
C LEU A 33 -14.34 -23.11 10.84
N ASN A 34 -14.67 -21.82 10.83
CA ASN A 34 -14.00 -20.83 9.99
C ASN A 34 -12.50 -20.72 10.31
N TRP A 35 -12.12 -20.71 11.59
CA TRP A 35 -10.71 -20.76 12.00
C TRP A 35 -10.02 -22.05 11.57
N SER A 36 -10.73 -23.18 11.61
CA SER A 36 -10.20 -24.47 11.15
C SER A 36 -9.96 -24.48 9.64
N VAL A 37 -10.86 -23.88 8.85
CA VAL A 37 -10.70 -23.69 7.40
C VAL A 37 -9.46 -22.85 7.10
N LEU A 38 -9.33 -21.68 7.74
CA LEU A 38 -8.18 -20.80 7.56
C LEU A 38 -6.87 -21.47 7.97
N GLN A 39 -6.86 -22.18 9.10
CA GLN A 39 -5.68 -22.90 9.59
C GLN A 39 -5.21 -23.97 8.61
N GLU A 40 -6.12 -24.83 8.13
CA GLU A 40 -5.78 -25.88 7.18
C GLU A 40 -5.27 -25.29 5.86
N MET A 41 -5.99 -24.28 5.33
CA MET A 41 -5.65 -23.60 4.09
C MET A 41 -4.24 -23.00 4.15
N TYR A 42 -3.94 -22.15 5.14
CA TYR A 42 -2.62 -21.49 5.22
C TYR A 42 -1.50 -22.45 5.58
N ARG A 43 -1.75 -23.49 6.38
CA ARG A 43 -0.73 -24.50 6.68
C ARG A 43 -0.32 -25.23 5.40
N GLU A 44 -1.28 -25.59 4.56
CA GLU A 44 -1.05 -26.33 3.31
C GLU A 44 -0.54 -25.44 2.17
N LYS A 45 -1.11 -24.24 2.00
CA LYS A 45 -0.83 -23.34 0.88
C LYS A 45 0.34 -22.40 1.13
N ALA A 46 0.62 -22.03 2.38
CA ALA A 46 1.65 -21.06 2.75
C ALA A 46 2.72 -21.62 3.71
N GLY A 47 2.51 -22.80 4.29
CA GLY A 47 3.39 -23.33 5.35
C GLY A 47 3.35 -22.50 6.63
N ILE A 48 2.24 -21.80 6.90
CA ILE A 48 2.07 -20.90 8.04
C ILE A 48 1.01 -21.46 9.00
N ASP A 49 1.31 -21.48 10.29
CA ASP A 49 0.30 -21.67 11.34
C ASP A 49 -0.48 -20.36 11.50
N TRP A 50 -1.63 -20.25 10.82
CA TRP A 50 -2.44 -19.03 10.80
C TRP A 50 -2.92 -18.63 12.19
N PHE A 51 -3.37 -19.59 13.00
CA PHE A 51 -3.91 -19.33 14.32
C PHE A 51 -2.82 -18.78 15.25
N GLU A 52 -1.65 -19.41 15.29
CA GLU A 52 -0.52 -18.88 16.07
C GLU A 52 -0.04 -17.52 15.53
N THR A 53 -0.03 -17.33 14.21
CA THR A 53 0.42 -16.07 13.59
C THR A 53 -0.53 -14.92 13.92
N VAL A 54 -1.85 -15.08 13.76
CA VAL A 54 -2.83 -14.00 13.92
C VAL A 54 -3.11 -13.69 15.40
N PHE A 55 -3.10 -14.70 16.27
CA PHE A 55 -3.33 -14.54 17.71
C PHE A 55 -2.05 -14.47 18.54
N TYR A 56 -0.92 -14.18 17.88
CA TYR A 56 0.38 -13.97 18.51
C TYR A 56 0.75 -15.09 19.48
N HIS A 57 0.80 -16.35 19.01
CA HIS A 57 1.13 -17.53 19.80
C HIS A 57 0.30 -17.64 21.10
N ASN A 58 -1.00 -17.32 21.00
CA ASN A 58 -1.97 -17.27 22.10
C ASN A 58 -1.80 -16.13 23.12
N TYR A 59 -0.82 -15.23 22.95
CA TYR A 59 -0.64 -14.08 23.85
C TYR A 59 -1.84 -13.14 23.83
N THR A 60 -2.59 -13.05 22.72
CA THR A 60 -3.85 -12.29 22.67
C THR A 60 -4.81 -12.76 23.75
N PHE A 61 -5.04 -14.07 23.88
CA PHE A 61 -5.97 -14.62 24.85
C PHE A 61 -5.46 -14.46 26.28
N LEU A 62 -4.16 -14.67 26.51
CA LEU A 62 -3.56 -14.54 27.84
C LEU A 62 -3.62 -13.10 28.35
N LEU A 63 -3.22 -12.12 27.54
CA LEU A 63 -3.27 -10.71 27.93
C LEU A 63 -4.71 -10.22 28.10
N ALA A 64 -5.62 -10.59 27.19
CA ALA A 64 -7.04 -10.27 27.32
C ALA A 64 -7.61 -10.82 28.64
N ALA A 65 -7.26 -12.06 29.02
CA ALA A 65 -7.70 -12.66 30.28
C ALA A 65 -7.17 -11.88 31.50
N VAL A 66 -5.89 -11.50 31.48
CA VAL A 66 -5.26 -10.72 32.56
C VAL A 66 -5.88 -9.33 32.69
N PHE A 67 -6.00 -8.57 31.60
CA PHE A 67 -6.61 -7.24 31.64
C PHE A 67 -8.08 -7.28 32.01
N ALA A 68 -8.82 -8.31 31.60
CA ALA A 68 -10.24 -8.46 31.95
C ALA A 68 -10.46 -8.61 33.47
N ILE A 69 -9.48 -9.09 34.23
CA ILE A 69 -9.54 -9.14 35.70
C ILE A 69 -9.70 -7.75 36.31
N LEU A 70 -9.17 -6.69 35.69
CA LEU A 70 -9.31 -5.31 36.19
C LEU A 70 -10.79 -4.86 36.26
N THR A 71 -11.66 -5.48 35.46
CA THR A 71 -13.11 -5.17 35.48
C THR A 71 -13.85 -5.78 36.67
N LEU A 72 -13.23 -6.73 37.38
CA LEU A 72 -13.82 -7.42 38.51
C LEU A 72 -13.82 -6.57 39.77
N ASN A 73 -14.91 -6.67 40.52
CA ASN A 73 -15.00 -6.01 41.82
C ASN A 73 -14.17 -6.78 42.87
N PRO A 74 -13.25 -6.12 43.60
CA PRO A 74 -12.41 -6.79 44.59
C PRO A 74 -13.17 -7.17 45.87
N ILE A 75 -14.36 -6.61 46.12
CA ILE A 75 -15.15 -6.86 47.33
C ILE A 75 -16.35 -7.76 46.99
N PRO A 76 -16.41 -8.99 47.54
CA PRO A 76 -17.54 -9.90 47.36
C PRO A 76 -18.88 -9.28 47.79
N GLY A 77 -19.92 -9.46 46.98
CA GLY A 77 -21.29 -9.03 47.30
C GLY A 77 -21.60 -7.54 47.07
N ARG A 78 -20.65 -6.76 46.51
CA ARG A 78 -20.85 -5.35 46.10
C ARG A 78 -20.74 -5.16 44.58
N SER A 79 -21.51 -4.21 44.04
CA SER A 79 -21.44 -3.79 42.65
C SER A 79 -21.64 -2.29 42.53
N ASP A 80 -20.60 -1.56 42.10
CA ASP A 80 -20.68 -0.10 41.95
C ASP A 80 -21.81 0.32 40.99
N ILE A 81 -22.07 -0.46 39.93
CA ILE A 81 -23.17 -0.24 38.98
C ILE A 81 -24.54 -0.42 39.65
N TYR A 82 -24.67 -1.42 40.53
CA TYR A 82 -25.91 -1.67 41.25
C TYR A 82 -26.17 -0.57 42.30
N ASP A 83 -25.11 -0.09 42.95
CA ASP A 83 -25.18 1.00 43.91
C ASP A 83 -25.61 2.32 43.24
N VAL A 84 -25.13 2.61 42.03
CA VAL A 84 -25.58 3.76 41.21
C VAL A 84 -27.04 3.61 40.78
N TRP A 85 -27.42 2.44 40.26
CA TRP A 85 -28.82 2.17 39.88
C TRP A 85 -29.77 2.35 41.06
N ARG A 86 -29.40 1.87 42.25
CA ARG A 86 -30.16 2.05 43.48
C ARG A 86 -30.31 3.53 43.84
N ALA A 87 -29.23 4.32 43.71
CA ALA A 87 -29.26 5.76 43.97
C ALA A 87 -30.21 6.51 43.00
N PHE A 88 -30.15 6.18 41.70
CA PHE A 88 -31.07 6.74 40.70
C PHE A 88 -32.53 6.35 40.96
N ARG A 89 -32.79 5.10 41.34
CA ARG A 89 -34.14 4.64 41.66
C ARG A 89 -34.72 5.41 42.86
N LEU A 90 -33.90 5.68 43.87
CA LEU A 90 -34.28 6.46 45.05
C LEU A 90 -34.75 7.88 44.69
N ILE A 91 -34.11 8.51 43.70
CA ILE A 91 -34.54 9.81 43.15
C ILE A 91 -35.82 9.66 42.31
N SER A 92 -35.94 8.62 41.48
CA SER A 92 -37.12 8.46 40.62
C SER A 92 -38.43 8.22 41.38
N THR A 93 -38.36 7.84 42.66
CA THR A 93 -39.49 7.58 43.54
C THR A 93 -39.82 8.75 44.48
N VAL A 94 -39.70 10.01 44.02
CA VAL A 94 -40.27 11.16 44.75
C VAL A 94 -41.80 11.13 44.70
N THR A 95 -42.40 10.23 45.48
CA THR A 95 -43.70 10.44 46.13
C THR A 95 -43.58 9.87 47.53
N SER A 96 -43.81 10.75 48.51
CA SER A 96 -43.69 10.56 49.94
C SER A 96 -44.45 9.33 50.45
N GLU A 97 -43.78 8.19 50.54
CA GLU A 97 -44.06 7.16 51.53
C GLU A 97 -42.80 6.30 51.63
N VAL A 98 -42.33 6.06 52.86
CA VAL A 98 -41.24 5.12 53.14
C VAL A 98 -41.75 3.73 52.76
N TYR A 99 -41.61 3.37 51.49
CA TYR A 99 -41.82 2.02 51.03
C TYR A 99 -40.58 1.22 51.47
N GLU A 100 -40.70 0.53 52.60
CA GLU A 100 -39.87 -0.65 52.84
C GLU A 100 -40.17 -1.63 51.71
N GLU A 101 -39.35 -1.62 50.65
CA GLU A 101 -39.39 -2.71 49.69
C GLU A 101 -39.18 -4.01 50.46
N PRO A 102 -39.96 -5.08 50.18
CA PRO A 102 -39.60 -6.39 50.62
C PRO A 102 -38.24 -6.68 49.97
N SER A 103 -37.17 -6.57 50.76
CA SER A 103 -35.88 -7.09 50.35
C SER A 103 -36.14 -8.53 49.99
N ILE A 104 -36.03 -8.88 48.71
CA ILE A 104 -36.03 -10.29 48.30
C ILE A 104 -34.91 -10.89 49.13
N SER A 105 -35.26 -11.66 50.16
CA SER A 105 -34.32 -12.21 51.14
C SER A 105 -33.61 -13.40 50.49
N LEU A 106 -32.82 -13.07 49.47
CA LEU A 106 -31.91 -14.00 48.84
C LEU A 106 -31.00 -14.54 49.93
N SER A 107 -30.92 -15.86 50.04
CA SER A 107 -29.99 -16.48 50.99
C SER A 107 -28.57 -15.94 50.75
N PRO A 108 -27.72 -15.81 51.77
CA PRO A 108 -26.35 -15.32 51.60
C PRO A 108 -25.58 -16.14 50.55
N LYS A 109 -25.86 -17.45 50.45
CA LYS A 109 -25.34 -18.32 49.38
C LYS A 109 -25.82 -17.87 47.99
N THR A 110 -27.12 -17.61 47.82
CA THR A 110 -27.70 -17.15 46.55
C THR A 110 -27.15 -15.79 46.12
N ARG A 111 -26.92 -14.88 47.07
CA ARG A 111 -26.32 -13.57 46.80
C ARG A 111 -24.87 -13.67 46.33
N ILE A 112 -24.08 -14.58 46.93
CA ILE A 112 -22.71 -14.86 46.49
C ILE A 112 -22.73 -15.46 45.09
N VAL A 113 -23.60 -16.44 44.82
CA VAL A 113 -23.74 -17.08 43.50
C VAL A 113 -24.11 -16.06 42.41
N LEU A 114 -25.09 -15.20 42.68
CA LEU A 114 -25.51 -14.16 41.73
C LEU A 114 -24.39 -13.13 41.50
N TRP A 115 -23.66 -12.77 42.56
CA TRP A 115 -22.50 -11.88 42.44
C TRP A 115 -21.38 -12.53 41.60
N THR A 116 -21.05 -13.80 41.84
CA THR A 116 -20.03 -14.52 41.05
C THR A 116 -20.43 -14.62 39.58
N LEU A 117 -21.71 -14.90 39.29
CA LEU A 117 -22.22 -14.97 37.92
C LEU A 117 -22.14 -13.60 37.23
N TRP A 118 -22.46 -12.52 37.94
CA TRP A 118 -22.33 -11.15 37.43
C TRP A 118 -20.86 -10.76 37.17
N GLN A 119 -19.94 -11.13 38.06
CA GLN A 119 -18.50 -10.92 37.83
C GLN A 119 -17.99 -11.70 36.62
N LEU A 120 -18.40 -12.96 36.48
CA LEU A 120 -18.05 -13.80 35.33
C LEU A 120 -18.57 -13.19 34.01
N LEU A 121 -19.80 -12.65 34.00
CA LEU A 121 -20.35 -11.99 32.82
C LEU A 121 -19.54 -10.75 32.43
N LYS A 122 -19.15 -9.90 33.40
CA LYS A 122 -18.29 -8.74 33.12
C LYS A 122 -16.93 -9.15 32.56
N TRP A 123 -16.30 -10.13 33.19
CA TRP A 123 -15.01 -10.63 32.74
C TRP A 123 -15.11 -11.20 31.32
N THR A 124 -16.15 -11.99 31.03
CA THR A 124 -16.36 -12.60 29.70
C THR A 124 -16.62 -11.52 28.63
N ALA A 125 -17.38 -10.48 28.97
CA ALA A 125 -17.62 -9.35 28.08
C ALA A 125 -16.32 -8.56 27.81
N ALA A 126 -15.55 -8.24 28.86
CA ALA A 126 -14.29 -7.54 28.72
C ALA A 126 -13.25 -8.37 27.96
N PHE A 127 -13.14 -9.65 28.27
CA PHE A 127 -12.28 -10.62 27.57
C PHE A 127 -12.61 -10.67 26.08
N SER A 128 -13.89 -10.84 25.73
CA SER A 128 -14.32 -10.87 24.32
C SER A 128 -13.97 -9.58 23.59
N VAL A 129 -14.16 -8.41 24.23
CA VAL A 129 -13.80 -7.11 23.64
C VAL A 129 -12.27 -7.00 23.45
N PHE A 130 -11.48 -7.42 24.43
CA PHE A 130 -10.02 -7.31 24.37
C PHE A 130 -9.41 -8.26 23.34
N VAL A 131 -9.95 -9.48 23.22
CA VAL A 131 -9.56 -10.43 22.17
C VAL A 131 -9.87 -9.85 20.79
N SER A 132 -11.09 -9.35 20.56
CA SER A 132 -11.47 -8.78 19.27
C SER A 132 -10.65 -7.55 18.86
N LEU A 133 -10.13 -6.80 19.81
CA LEU A 133 -9.31 -5.61 19.55
C LEU A 133 -7.80 -5.89 19.54
N ASN A 134 -7.35 -7.10 19.91
CA ASN A 134 -5.94 -7.40 20.24
C ASN A 134 -5.34 -6.36 21.22
N GLY A 135 -6.15 -5.86 22.15
CA GLY A 135 -5.78 -4.71 22.96
C GLY A 135 -6.92 -4.13 23.79
N ILE A 136 -6.71 -2.92 24.28
CA ILE A 136 -7.61 -2.26 25.23
C ILE A 136 -8.30 -1.10 24.51
N PRO A 137 -9.64 -0.97 24.63
CA PRO A 137 -10.37 0.16 24.06
C PRO A 137 -9.72 1.49 24.42
N PHE A 138 -9.62 2.39 23.45
CA PHE A 138 -9.03 3.73 23.57
C PHE A 138 -7.51 3.79 23.84
N LEU A 139 -6.89 2.74 24.39
CA LEU A 139 -5.44 2.70 24.61
C LEU A 139 -4.70 2.10 23.41
N GLY A 140 -5.32 1.17 22.67
CA GLY A 140 -4.75 0.59 21.44
C GLY A 140 -4.37 -0.87 21.57
N ARG A 141 -3.58 -1.37 20.61
CA ARG A 141 -3.20 -2.79 20.50
C ARG A 141 -2.04 -3.12 21.43
N VAL A 142 -2.28 -4.01 22.39
CA VAL A 142 -1.30 -4.34 23.45
C VAL A 142 -0.49 -5.58 23.09
N THR A 143 -1.13 -6.60 22.51
CA THR A 143 -0.46 -7.87 22.17
C THR A 143 0.75 -7.70 21.25
N PRO A 144 0.70 -6.88 20.18
CA PRO A 144 1.86 -6.72 19.30
C PRO A 144 3.06 -6.12 20.06
N VAL A 145 2.82 -5.13 20.91
CA VAL A 145 3.86 -4.46 21.71
C VAL A 145 4.49 -5.44 22.71
N PHE A 146 3.68 -6.28 23.34
CA PHE A 146 4.19 -7.35 24.22
C PHE A 146 5.06 -8.37 23.47
N CYS A 147 4.67 -8.72 22.24
CA CYS A 147 5.48 -9.62 21.41
C CYS A 147 6.79 -8.97 20.96
N MET A 148 6.81 -7.66 20.70
CA MET A 148 8.03 -6.91 20.42
C MET A 148 8.98 -6.93 21.62
N GLU A 149 8.47 -6.79 22.84
CA GLU A 149 9.26 -6.93 24.07
C GLU A 149 9.88 -8.32 24.18
N LEU A 150 9.09 -9.39 24.02
CA LEU A 150 9.58 -10.77 24.04
C LEU A 150 10.59 -11.06 22.93
N ALA A 151 10.47 -10.37 21.79
CA ALA A 151 11.42 -10.48 20.70
C ALA A 151 12.77 -9.82 20.99
N GLY A 152 12.86 -8.97 22.02
CA GLY A 152 14.06 -8.25 22.44
C GLY A 152 14.18 -6.83 21.87
N VAL A 153 13.07 -6.20 21.45
CA VAL A 153 13.08 -4.82 20.94
C VAL A 153 13.11 -3.82 22.09
N GLY A 154 14.04 -2.86 22.06
CA GLY A 154 14.21 -1.84 23.10
C GLY A 154 15.01 -2.32 24.33
N ASP A 155 15.23 -1.42 25.29
CA ASP A 155 16.05 -1.70 26.47
C ASP A 155 15.49 -1.05 27.76
N TRP A 156 15.17 -1.89 28.75
CA TRP A 156 14.71 -1.49 30.08
C TRP A 156 15.69 -0.56 30.81
N ALA A 157 17.00 -0.65 30.56
CA ALA A 157 18.00 0.21 31.20
C ALA A 157 17.86 1.69 30.80
N THR A 158 17.29 1.96 29.62
CA THR A 158 17.08 3.33 29.12
C THR A 158 15.74 3.94 29.57
N MET A 159 14.88 3.18 30.25
CA MET A 159 13.57 3.64 30.69
C MET A 159 13.59 4.86 31.64
N PRO A 160 14.50 4.95 32.65
CA PRO A 160 14.60 6.13 33.50
C PRO A 160 14.93 7.40 32.71
N ARG A 161 15.70 7.27 31.61
CA ARG A 161 16.01 8.38 30.72
C ARG A 161 14.75 8.89 30.02
N ILE A 162 13.85 8.00 29.59
CA ILE A 162 12.57 8.36 28.96
C ILE A 162 11.70 9.19 29.92
N PHE A 163 11.56 8.78 31.18
CA PHE A 163 10.81 9.56 32.17
C PHE A 163 11.37 10.96 32.39
N SER A 164 12.68 11.15 32.21
CA SER A 164 13.33 12.44 32.38
C SER A 164 13.20 13.38 31.17
N LEU A 165 12.73 12.90 30.01
CA LEU A 165 12.68 13.70 28.76
C LEU A 165 11.95 15.05 28.92
N PRO A 166 10.79 15.14 29.61
CA PRO A 166 10.08 16.42 29.76
C PRO A 166 10.87 17.49 30.52
N ILE A 167 11.81 17.07 31.38
CA ILE A 167 12.65 17.97 32.18
C ILE A 167 13.99 18.21 31.49
N ILE A 168 14.58 17.15 30.94
CA ILE A 168 15.91 17.15 30.32
C ILE A 168 15.74 16.66 28.87
N PRO A 169 15.51 17.57 27.91
CA PRO A 169 15.34 17.21 26.51
C PRO A 169 16.56 16.46 25.97
N ALA A 170 16.33 15.40 25.21
CA ALA A 170 17.38 14.63 24.56
C ALA A 170 17.88 15.29 23.25
N SER A 171 19.04 14.85 22.77
CA SER A 171 19.54 15.19 21.42
C SER A 171 18.82 14.39 20.33
N SER A 172 18.93 14.80 19.06
CA SER A 172 18.27 14.12 17.94
C SER A 172 18.66 12.65 17.79
N SER A 173 19.95 12.33 17.87
CA SER A 173 20.45 10.95 17.78
C SER A 173 20.06 10.10 18.99
N GLU A 174 20.06 10.70 20.18
CA GLU A 174 19.60 10.06 21.40
C GLU A 174 18.10 9.73 21.33
N LEU A 175 17.26 10.64 20.81
CA LEU A 175 15.83 10.38 20.62
C LEU A 175 15.56 9.21 19.68
N ILE A 176 16.31 9.11 18.56
CA ILE A 176 16.20 7.97 17.63
C ILE A 176 16.54 6.67 18.36
N ASN A 177 17.63 6.63 19.13
CA ASN A 177 18.03 5.45 19.89
C ASN A 177 17.06 5.08 21.02
N LEU A 178 16.37 6.06 21.61
CA LEU A 178 15.34 5.83 22.64
C LEU A 178 13.99 5.40 22.05
N MET A 179 13.76 5.58 20.75
CA MET A 179 12.46 5.34 20.12
C MET A 179 11.98 3.88 20.23
N PRO A 180 12.83 2.85 20.03
CA PRO A 180 12.43 1.47 20.27
C PRO A 180 11.95 1.23 21.70
N THR A 181 12.67 1.77 22.70
CA THR A 181 12.28 1.64 24.11
C THR A 181 10.99 2.42 24.42
N LEU A 182 10.81 3.59 23.79
CA LEU A 182 9.62 4.41 23.92
C LEU A 182 8.37 3.68 23.40
N GLU A 183 8.47 3.05 22.23
CA GLU A 183 7.37 2.33 21.59
C GLU A 183 7.05 0.97 22.21
N VAL A 184 8.00 0.35 22.92
CA VAL A 184 7.83 -0.98 23.49
C VAL A 184 7.69 -0.93 25.01
N GLN A 185 8.80 -0.80 25.76
CA GLN A 185 8.79 -0.89 27.23
C GLN A 185 7.97 0.23 27.86
N TYR A 186 8.22 1.48 27.46
CA TYR A 186 7.50 2.61 28.02
C TYR A 186 6.00 2.54 27.71
N ARG A 187 5.66 2.12 26.49
CA ARG A 187 4.28 1.93 26.06
C ARG A 187 3.55 0.82 26.82
N LEU A 188 4.20 -0.30 27.14
CA LEU A 188 3.63 -1.34 27.99
C LEU A 188 3.35 -0.81 29.41
N VAL A 189 4.29 -0.07 29.99
CA VAL A 189 4.09 0.57 31.30
C VAL A 189 2.94 1.58 31.25
N TYR A 190 2.86 2.36 30.16
CA TYR A 190 1.76 3.27 29.93
C TYR A 190 0.41 2.53 29.84
N PHE A 191 0.31 1.44 29.08
CA PHE A 191 -0.92 0.64 28.97
C PHE A 191 -1.39 0.09 30.31
N VAL A 192 -0.50 -0.52 31.08
CA VAL A 192 -0.84 -1.08 32.40
C VAL A 192 -1.28 0.02 33.35
N SER A 193 -0.51 1.11 33.43
CA SER A 193 -0.78 2.22 34.34
C SER A 193 -2.08 2.94 33.97
N ALA A 194 -2.26 3.28 32.69
CA ALA A 194 -3.46 3.95 32.20
C ALA A 194 -4.72 3.09 32.37
N SER A 195 -4.62 1.77 32.18
CA SER A 195 -5.74 0.84 32.41
C SER A 195 -6.16 0.82 33.88
N ILE A 196 -5.20 0.76 34.80
CA ILE A 196 -5.47 0.81 36.24
C ILE A 196 -6.12 2.15 36.60
N LEU A 197 -5.56 3.26 36.14
CA LEU A 197 -6.09 4.61 36.37
C LEU A 197 -7.51 4.77 35.81
N ALA A 198 -7.77 4.29 34.59
CA ALA A 198 -9.09 4.33 33.96
C ALA A 198 -10.13 3.57 34.79
N VAL A 199 -9.79 2.38 35.29
CA VAL A 199 -10.68 1.60 36.16
C VAL A 199 -10.93 2.34 37.48
N VAL A 200 -9.91 2.97 38.08
CA VAL A 200 -10.08 3.79 39.27
C VAL A 200 -11.01 4.97 38.99
N VAL A 201 -10.80 5.70 37.88
CA VAL A 201 -11.63 6.84 37.47
C VAL A 201 -13.09 6.42 37.29
N VAL A 202 -13.36 5.32 36.57
CA VAL A 202 -14.74 4.82 36.36
C VAL A 202 -15.40 4.47 37.69
N ARG A 203 -14.69 3.78 38.60
CA ARG A 203 -15.22 3.43 39.92
C ARG A 203 -15.47 4.67 40.79
N MET A 204 -14.55 5.63 40.76
CA MET A 204 -14.68 6.87 41.50
C MET A 204 -15.77 7.77 40.92
N ALA A 205 -15.99 7.77 39.60
CA ALA A 205 -17.10 8.47 38.96
C ALA A 205 -18.45 7.87 39.36
N ALA A 206 -18.56 6.53 39.40
CA ALA A 206 -19.76 5.86 39.92
C ALA A 206 -20.03 6.25 41.39
N ARG A 207 -18.98 6.32 42.23
CA ARG A 207 -19.09 6.78 43.63
C ARG A 207 -19.45 8.26 43.74
N LEU A 208 -18.87 9.11 42.89
CA LEU A 208 -19.17 10.53 42.83
C LEU A 208 -20.65 10.77 42.57
N VAL A 209 -21.21 10.11 41.54
CA VAL A 209 -22.64 10.19 41.20
C VAL A 209 -23.50 9.77 42.40
N ARG A 210 -23.15 8.66 43.06
CA ARG A 210 -23.86 8.21 44.26
C ARG A 210 -23.79 9.23 45.40
N HIS A 211 -22.60 9.69 45.80
CA HIS A 211 -22.45 10.60 46.95
C HIS A 211 -23.04 11.98 46.68
N PHE A 212 -23.05 12.41 45.40
CA PHE A 212 -23.74 13.62 44.97
C PHE A 212 -25.26 13.49 45.12
N ILE A 213 -25.83 12.37 44.66
CA ILE A 213 -27.26 12.05 44.80
C ILE A 213 -27.68 11.92 46.27
N MET A 214 -26.84 11.33 47.12
CA MET A 214 -27.12 11.09 48.54
C MET A 214 -26.83 12.30 49.44
N GLU A 215 -26.43 13.45 48.87
CA GLU A 215 -26.05 14.69 49.60
C GLU A 215 -25.04 14.47 50.75
N GLU A 216 -24.11 13.52 50.59
CA GLU A 216 -23.06 13.29 51.58
C GLU A 216 -22.04 14.46 51.57
N ARG A 217 -22.20 15.40 52.52
CA ARG A 217 -21.35 16.61 52.62
C ARG A 217 -19.85 16.24 52.59
N ASN A 218 -19.11 16.94 51.73
CA ASN A 218 -17.65 16.83 51.53
C ASN A 218 -17.11 15.53 50.88
N VAL A 219 -17.90 14.45 50.77
CA VAL A 219 -17.43 13.16 50.23
C VAL A 219 -17.36 13.16 48.71
N TRP A 220 -18.33 13.78 48.04
CA TRP A 220 -18.32 13.90 46.58
C TRP A 220 -17.13 14.77 46.10
N VAL A 221 -16.75 15.81 46.86
CA VAL A 221 -15.61 16.67 46.55
C VAL A 221 -14.28 15.90 46.60
N ARG A 222 -14.11 15.02 47.60
CA ARG A 222 -12.96 14.10 47.65
C ARG A 222 -12.90 13.24 46.38
N ASP A 223 -14.02 12.64 45.99
CA ASP A 223 -14.06 11.74 44.84
C ASP A 223 -13.72 12.48 43.53
N LEU A 224 -14.16 13.73 43.40
CA LEU A 224 -13.78 14.62 42.31
C LEU A 224 -12.26 14.84 42.28
N PHE A 225 -11.64 15.20 43.40
CA PHE A 225 -10.18 15.42 43.44
C PHE A 225 -9.37 14.15 43.21
N ILE A 226 -9.87 12.96 43.60
CA ILE A 226 -9.24 11.68 43.25
C ILE A 226 -9.29 11.43 41.73
N ILE A 227 -10.43 11.73 41.09
CA ILE A 227 -10.57 11.63 39.64
C ILE A 227 -9.58 12.58 38.95
N LEU A 228 -9.52 13.85 39.38
CA LEU A 228 -8.57 14.83 38.84
C LEU A 228 -7.12 14.40 39.04
N THR A 229 -6.78 13.85 40.21
CA THR A 229 -5.44 13.29 40.48
C THR A 229 -5.12 12.16 39.49
N CYS A 230 -6.03 11.23 39.25
CA CYS A 230 -5.81 10.12 38.32
C CYS A 230 -5.64 10.58 36.87
N ILE A 231 -6.44 11.59 36.45
CA ILE A 231 -6.32 12.20 35.12
C ILE A 231 -4.96 12.87 34.97
N ASP A 232 -4.52 13.63 35.97
CA ASP A 232 -3.24 14.35 35.93
C ASP A 232 -2.04 13.39 35.95
N VAL A 233 -2.10 12.28 36.71
CA VAL A 233 -1.11 11.19 36.59
C VAL A 233 -1.09 10.64 35.17
N GLY A 234 -2.26 10.44 34.54
CA GLY A 234 -2.34 10.00 33.15
C GLY A 234 -1.66 10.98 32.16
N ILE A 235 -1.81 12.29 32.39
CA ILE A 235 -1.16 13.35 31.61
C ILE A 235 0.36 13.31 31.81
N ILE A 236 0.83 13.18 33.05
CA ILE A 236 2.26 13.08 33.39
C ILE A 236 2.89 11.83 32.77
N LEU A 237 2.19 10.69 32.78
CA LEU A 237 2.60 9.46 32.08
C LEU A 237 2.55 9.62 30.54
N GLY A 238 1.81 10.59 30.01
CA GLY A 238 1.85 10.94 28.59
C GLY A 238 3.01 11.86 28.22
N ALA A 239 3.70 12.48 29.19
CA ALA A 239 4.65 13.56 28.93
C ALA A 239 5.85 13.21 28.05
N PRO A 240 6.44 12.00 28.11
CA PRO A 240 7.51 11.61 27.20
C PRO A 240 7.12 11.58 25.71
N TYR A 241 5.81 11.55 25.42
CA TYR A 241 5.28 11.61 24.06
C TYR A 241 4.99 13.04 23.59
N TRP A 242 5.19 14.06 24.44
CA TRP A 242 4.90 15.45 24.07
C TRP A 242 5.90 15.99 23.04
N ARG A 243 5.42 16.97 22.27
CA ARG A 243 6.28 17.88 21.51
C ARG A 243 7.00 18.79 22.50
N MET A 244 8.32 18.81 22.44
CA MET A 244 9.12 19.54 23.43
C MET A 244 9.73 20.81 22.82
N ASP A 245 9.31 21.95 23.36
CA ASP A 245 9.89 23.27 23.11
C ASP A 245 10.59 23.80 24.38
N ILE A 246 11.06 25.06 24.37
CA ILE A 246 11.72 25.65 25.54
C ILE A 246 10.79 25.81 26.77
N THR A 247 9.47 25.83 26.58
CA THR A 247 8.49 26.00 27.66
C THR A 247 8.06 24.69 28.31
N THR A 248 8.28 23.57 27.64
CA THR A 248 7.81 22.24 28.08
C THR A 248 8.26 21.83 29.49
N PRO A 249 9.50 22.10 29.95
CA PRO A 249 9.88 21.79 31.34
C PRO A 249 9.03 22.52 32.39
N PHE A 250 8.59 23.75 32.10
CA PHE A 250 7.73 24.53 32.98
C PHE A 250 6.28 24.05 32.94
N GLU A 251 5.79 23.65 31.77
CA GLU A 251 4.47 23.00 31.62
C GLU A 251 4.41 21.67 32.39
N TYR A 252 5.47 20.86 32.31
CA TYR A 252 5.59 19.62 33.08
C TYR A 252 5.64 19.89 34.59
N LEU A 253 6.36 20.93 35.03
CA LEU A 253 6.39 21.33 36.44
C LEU A 253 5.01 21.79 36.94
N ILE A 254 4.20 22.46 36.10
CA ILE A 254 2.81 22.80 36.42
C ILE A 254 2.00 21.52 36.69
N CYS A 255 2.09 20.49 35.85
CA CYS A 255 1.43 19.21 36.09
C CYS A 255 1.86 18.58 37.42
N LEU A 256 3.16 18.56 37.74
CA LEU A 256 3.62 18.03 39.04
C LEU A 256 3.06 18.81 40.24
N VAL A 257 2.95 20.13 40.12
CA VAL A 257 2.38 20.98 41.18
C VAL A 257 0.87 20.77 41.30
N LEU A 258 0.14 20.64 40.19
CA LEU A 258 -1.28 20.31 40.18
C LEU A 258 -1.54 18.95 40.82
N LEU A 259 -0.72 17.95 40.52
CA LEU A 259 -0.79 16.62 41.12
C LEU A 259 -0.67 16.70 42.65
N ALA A 260 0.28 17.49 43.14
CA ALA A 260 0.46 17.73 44.57
C ALA A 260 -0.77 18.42 45.18
N ILE A 261 -1.33 19.44 44.51
CA ILE A 261 -2.53 20.17 44.97
C ILE A 261 -3.75 19.23 45.02
N PHE A 262 -4.03 18.47 43.97
CA PHE A 262 -5.18 17.56 43.92
C PHE A 262 -5.06 16.41 44.93
N SER A 263 -3.86 15.86 45.09
CA SER A 263 -3.58 14.85 46.12
C SER A 263 -3.80 15.41 47.53
N LEU A 264 -3.28 16.60 47.80
CA LEU A 264 -3.44 17.28 49.09
C LEU A 264 -4.92 17.60 49.38
N ALA A 265 -5.67 18.07 48.37
CA ALA A 265 -7.09 18.34 48.48
C ALA A 265 -7.89 17.06 48.76
N SER A 266 -7.61 15.97 48.05
CA SER A 266 -8.20 14.65 48.30
C SER A 266 -7.97 14.18 49.73
N ILE A 267 -6.74 14.28 50.25
CA ILE A 267 -6.40 13.93 51.62
C ILE A 267 -7.14 14.82 52.62
N TYR A 268 -7.17 16.13 52.38
CA TYR A 268 -7.87 17.09 53.25
C TYR A 268 -9.36 16.76 53.38
N PHE A 269 -10.06 16.55 52.27
CA PHE A 269 -11.48 16.18 52.28
C PHE A 269 -11.72 14.75 52.80
N HIS A 270 -10.74 13.84 52.69
CA HIS A 270 -10.81 12.52 53.31
C HIS A 270 -10.68 12.57 54.84
N VAL A 271 -9.77 13.38 55.38
CA VAL A 271 -9.56 13.54 56.83
C VAL A 271 -10.67 14.37 57.47
N ALA A 272 -11.16 15.40 56.78
CA ALA A 272 -12.31 16.21 57.22
C ALA A 272 -13.62 15.40 57.39
N ARG A 273 -13.65 14.16 56.90
CA ARG A 273 -14.73 13.19 57.16
C ARG A 273 -14.77 12.67 58.61
N PHE A 274 -13.63 12.64 59.30
CA PHE A 274 -13.47 11.96 60.59
C PHE A 274 -13.31 12.91 61.79
N GLU A 275 -13.14 14.22 61.58
CA GLU A 275 -12.90 15.19 62.67
C GLU A 275 -14.16 16.04 62.98
N GLU A 276 -14.93 15.64 64.00
CA GLU A 276 -15.88 16.51 64.71
C GLU A 276 -15.22 17.33 65.85
N ASN A 277 -13.91 17.14 66.12
CA ASN A 277 -13.21 17.75 67.24
C ASN A 277 -12.35 18.97 66.86
N ILE A 278 -12.63 20.10 67.52
CA ILE A 278 -12.35 21.47 67.04
C ILE A 278 -10.93 21.99 67.35
N SER A 279 -10.16 21.41 68.29
CA SER A 279 -8.89 22.01 68.75
C SER A 279 -7.63 21.54 68.00
N PHE A 280 -7.56 20.28 67.55
CA PHE A 280 -6.43 19.74 66.76
C PHE A 280 -6.50 20.10 65.26
N ALA A 281 -7.69 20.48 64.79
CA ALA A 281 -7.96 20.84 63.39
C ALA A 281 -7.32 22.17 62.95
N LYS A 282 -7.13 23.16 63.86
CA LYS A 282 -6.69 24.52 63.49
C LYS A 282 -5.23 24.58 63.03
N ARG A 283 -4.31 23.90 63.74
CA ARG A 283 -2.87 23.87 63.38
C ARG A 283 -2.63 23.10 62.08
N ARG A 284 -3.31 21.95 61.91
CA ARG A 284 -3.26 21.17 60.65
C ARG A 284 -3.84 21.96 59.48
N ARG A 285 -5.00 22.59 59.63
CA ARG A 285 -5.62 23.43 58.59
C ARG A 285 -4.73 24.61 58.19
N MET A 286 -4.04 25.25 59.14
CA MET A 286 -3.05 26.30 58.85
C MET A 286 -1.87 25.76 58.03
N ILE A 287 -1.35 24.57 58.38
CA ILE A 287 -0.26 23.93 57.62
C ILE A 287 -0.70 23.60 56.19
N PHE A 288 -1.87 22.97 56.02
CA PHE A 288 -2.45 22.68 54.69
C PHE A 288 -2.63 23.95 53.87
N MET A 289 -3.18 25.03 54.45
CA MET A 289 -3.35 26.31 53.77
C MET A 289 -2.01 26.93 53.35
N MET A 290 -0.98 26.90 54.20
CA MET A 290 0.35 27.44 53.87
C MET A 290 1.01 26.64 52.74
N ILE A 291 0.93 25.30 52.76
CA ILE A 291 1.47 24.44 51.70
C ILE A 291 0.73 24.70 50.38
N THR A 292 -0.60 24.76 50.39
CA THR A 292 -1.38 25.06 49.18
C THR A 292 -1.04 26.43 48.62
N LEU A 293 -0.91 27.47 49.47
CA LEU A 293 -0.57 28.82 49.02
C LEU A 293 0.85 28.88 48.41
N LEU A 294 1.80 28.13 48.96
CA LEU A 294 3.13 27.97 48.37
C LEU A 294 3.06 27.28 46.99
N LEU A 295 2.30 26.19 46.86
CA LEU A 295 2.13 25.49 45.59
C LEU A 295 1.46 26.37 44.52
N ILE A 296 0.45 27.17 44.91
CA ILE A 296 -0.18 28.15 44.02
C ILE A 296 0.83 29.21 43.58
N ALA A 297 1.69 29.70 44.48
CA ALA A 297 2.74 30.65 44.11
C ALA A 297 3.73 30.05 43.09
N ILE A 298 4.15 28.79 43.27
CA ILE A 298 5.01 28.08 42.30
C ILE A 298 4.31 27.94 40.94
N LEU A 299 3.01 27.62 40.93
CA LEU A 299 2.23 27.52 39.70
C LEU A 299 2.17 28.88 38.97
N LEU A 300 1.89 29.97 39.68
CA LEU A 300 1.87 31.32 39.12
C LEU A 300 3.23 31.75 38.56
N ILE A 301 4.34 31.39 39.22
CA ILE A 301 5.69 31.67 38.73
C ILE A 301 5.95 30.95 37.40
N ASN A 302 5.61 29.66 37.30
CA ASN A 302 5.79 28.90 36.05
C ASN A 302 4.95 29.47 34.90
N VAL A 303 3.69 29.83 35.17
CA VAL A 303 2.83 30.50 34.19
C VAL A 303 3.44 31.83 33.74
N ALA A 304 4.00 32.62 34.66
CA ALA A 304 4.67 33.88 34.31
C ALA A 304 5.93 33.66 33.45
N ILE A 305 6.71 32.61 33.73
CA ILE A 305 7.89 32.25 32.92
C ILE A 305 7.47 31.85 31.50
N ILE A 306 6.43 31.01 31.35
CA ILE A 306 5.89 30.63 30.04
C ILE A 306 5.42 31.87 29.28
N ALA A 307 4.70 32.78 29.94
CA ALA A 307 4.25 34.02 29.35
C ALA A 307 5.43 34.88 28.87
N PHE A 308 6.51 34.97 29.65
CA PHE A 308 7.73 35.69 29.25
C PHE A 308 8.38 35.12 27.98
N TYR A 309 8.50 33.79 27.87
CA TYR A 309 9.01 33.15 26.65
C TYR A 309 8.11 33.42 25.45
N ARG A 310 6.79 33.28 25.62
CA ARG A 310 5.81 33.48 24.54
C ARG A 310 5.80 34.93 24.02
N VAL A 311 6.02 35.93 24.88
CA VAL A 311 6.14 37.34 24.46
C VAL A 311 7.38 37.57 23.60
N ASN A 312 8.49 36.87 23.87
CA ASN A 312 9.76 37.02 23.15
C ASN A 312 9.97 35.99 22.03
N TRP A 313 8.91 35.24 21.66
CA TRP A 313 9.02 34.07 20.79
C TRP A 313 9.59 34.39 19.40
N ASN A 314 9.02 35.38 18.72
CA ASN A 314 9.41 35.71 17.34
C ASN A 314 10.87 36.20 17.24
N ASN A 315 11.40 36.85 18.28
CA ASN A 315 12.77 37.38 18.26
C ASN A 315 13.82 36.28 18.48
N ASN A 316 13.48 35.21 19.21
CA ASN A 316 14.40 34.13 19.58
C ASN A 316 13.90 32.75 19.10
N TRP A 317 13.10 32.74 18.03
CA TRP A 317 12.42 31.54 17.53
C TRP A 317 13.37 30.36 17.28
N ILE A 318 14.61 30.63 16.84
CA ILE A 318 15.62 29.59 16.61
C ILE A 318 15.95 28.83 17.91
N GLU A 319 16.16 29.54 19.02
CA GLU A 319 16.50 28.93 20.31
C GLU A 319 15.26 28.37 21.03
N TYR A 320 14.09 28.99 20.84
CA TYR A 320 12.89 28.66 21.59
C TYR A 320 12.06 27.52 20.97
N GLU A 321 12.11 27.39 19.64
CA GLU A 321 11.31 26.42 18.87
C GLU A 321 12.19 25.55 17.98
N TRP A 322 13.01 26.14 17.09
CA TRP A 322 13.72 25.37 16.06
C TRP A 322 14.64 24.27 16.63
N LYS A 323 15.61 24.65 17.46
CA LYS A 323 16.55 23.69 18.07
C LYS A 323 15.89 22.70 19.04
N PRO A 324 15.02 23.12 19.98
CA PRO A 324 14.45 22.17 20.94
C PRO A 324 13.39 21.26 20.32
N LEU A 325 12.64 21.73 19.33
CA LEU A 325 11.49 21.03 18.73
C LEU A 325 11.76 20.61 17.27
N THR A 326 11.81 21.57 16.35
CA THR A 326 11.70 21.31 14.90
C THR A 326 12.86 20.49 14.35
N GLU A 327 14.09 20.81 14.73
CA GLU A 327 15.30 20.07 14.32
C GLU A 327 15.23 18.60 14.75
N LYS A 328 14.77 18.35 15.98
CA LYS A 328 14.61 17.00 16.51
C LYS A 328 13.46 16.26 15.84
N GLN A 329 12.37 16.97 15.58
CA GLN A 329 11.23 16.44 14.86
C GLN A 329 11.62 16.03 13.44
N ILE A 330 12.42 16.85 12.74
CA ILE A 330 12.94 16.52 11.40
C ILE A 330 13.80 15.26 11.45
N ALA A 331 14.74 15.16 12.38
CA ALA A 331 15.61 13.99 12.50
C ALA A 331 14.81 12.70 12.76
N VAL A 332 13.92 12.71 13.76
CA VAL A 332 13.08 11.55 14.10
C VAL A 332 12.12 11.20 12.97
N THR A 333 11.50 12.20 12.32
CA THR A 333 10.57 11.97 11.21
C THR A 333 11.28 11.37 10.00
N ARG A 334 12.49 11.83 9.68
CA ARG A 334 13.29 11.26 8.58
C ARG A 334 13.70 9.82 8.87
N TRP A 335 14.11 9.53 10.10
CA TRP A 335 14.38 8.16 10.53
C TRP A 335 13.12 7.29 10.44
N ALA A 336 11.99 7.75 10.99
CA ALA A 336 10.72 7.03 10.97
C ALA A 336 10.29 6.71 9.54
N ALA A 337 10.25 7.71 8.65
CA ALA A 337 9.87 7.53 7.26
C ALA A 337 10.91 6.76 6.44
N GLY A 338 12.15 6.59 6.91
CA GLY A 338 13.19 5.83 6.20
C GLY A 338 13.83 6.60 5.05
N ILE A 339 13.82 7.92 5.12
CA ILE A 339 14.29 8.84 4.07
C ILE A 339 15.69 9.40 4.34
N GLU A 340 16.33 8.99 5.44
CA GLU A 340 17.71 9.37 5.76
C GLU A 340 18.70 8.90 4.67
N GLY A 341 18.44 7.74 4.07
CA GLY A 341 19.28 7.14 3.03
C GLY A 341 19.12 7.74 1.63
N ILE A 342 18.19 8.68 1.41
CA ILE A 342 17.98 9.32 0.11
C ILE A 342 19.23 10.13 -0.26
N LYS A 343 19.90 9.73 -1.34
CA LYS A 343 21.07 10.44 -1.86
C LYS A 343 20.62 11.65 -2.67
N ARG A 344 21.13 12.82 -2.32
CA ARG A 344 20.77 14.09 -2.97
C ARG A 344 21.87 14.49 -3.94
N ARG A 345 21.51 14.68 -5.22
CA ARG A 345 22.38 15.06 -6.34
C ARG A 345 21.79 16.24 -7.07
N LEU A 346 22.58 16.92 -7.91
CA LEU A 346 22.05 17.97 -8.78
C LEU A 346 21.35 17.37 -9.99
N ILE A 347 20.35 18.07 -10.53
CA ILE A 347 19.63 17.66 -11.74
C ILE A 347 20.55 17.46 -12.96
N SER A 348 21.69 18.15 -13.00
CA SER A 348 22.73 17.98 -14.03
C SER A 348 23.46 16.63 -13.95
N GLU A 349 23.35 15.92 -12.83
CA GLU A 349 23.98 14.61 -12.61
C GLU A 349 23.04 13.44 -12.95
N VAL A 350 21.83 13.71 -13.45
CA VAL A 350 20.88 12.67 -13.87
C VAL A 350 21.56 11.81 -14.93
N PRO A 351 21.75 10.50 -14.68
CA PRO A 351 22.47 9.67 -15.61
C PRO A 351 21.73 9.57 -16.95
N THR A 352 22.51 9.51 -18.02
CA THR A 352 22.02 9.30 -19.38
C THR A 352 22.68 8.05 -19.97
N GLY A 353 22.10 7.55 -21.05
CA GLY A 353 22.56 6.37 -21.76
C GLY A 353 22.58 6.60 -23.27
N ASN A 354 22.70 5.52 -24.02
CA ASN A 354 22.62 5.57 -25.48
C ASN A 354 21.27 6.16 -25.93
N VAL A 355 21.30 7.22 -26.74
CA VAL A 355 20.11 7.95 -27.23
C VAL A 355 19.13 7.01 -27.93
N THR A 356 19.61 6.18 -28.86
CA THR A 356 18.76 5.26 -29.62
C THR A 356 18.09 4.24 -28.70
N LYS A 357 18.83 3.76 -27.69
CA LYS A 357 18.29 2.83 -26.70
C LYS A 357 17.21 3.48 -25.84
N ILE A 358 17.44 4.69 -25.34
CA ILE A 358 16.42 5.41 -24.55
C ILE A 358 15.15 5.59 -25.39
N LEU A 359 15.26 6.09 -26.62
CA LEU A 359 14.11 6.36 -27.48
C LEU A 359 13.31 5.08 -27.80
N SER A 360 13.97 3.93 -27.94
CA SER A 360 13.30 2.63 -28.13
C SER A 360 12.60 2.09 -26.88
N LEU A 361 12.82 2.70 -25.71
CA LEU A 361 12.26 2.28 -24.43
C LEU A 361 11.27 3.30 -23.83
N VAL A 362 11.14 4.50 -24.44
CA VAL A 362 10.17 5.50 -23.98
C VAL A 362 8.77 4.91 -24.11
N ARG A 363 8.09 4.71 -22.99
CA ARG A 363 6.71 4.23 -22.97
C ARG A 363 5.80 5.17 -23.77
N GLN A 364 5.02 4.59 -24.67
CA GLN A 364 4.08 5.34 -25.51
C GLN A 364 2.62 5.01 -25.19
N TRP A 365 2.38 3.85 -24.54
CA TRP A 365 1.06 3.43 -24.07
C TRP A 365 1.00 3.51 -22.56
N ASP A 366 0.02 4.23 -22.01
CA ASP A 366 -0.23 4.31 -20.58
C ASP A 366 -1.24 3.25 -20.11
N GLN A 367 -1.47 3.19 -18.80
CA GLN A 367 -2.33 2.19 -18.18
C GLN A 367 -3.75 2.20 -18.77
N THR A 368 -4.38 3.38 -18.84
CA THR A 368 -5.78 3.53 -19.28
C THR A 368 -5.95 3.21 -20.76
N ALA A 369 -5.03 3.66 -21.61
CA ALA A 369 -5.05 3.33 -23.04
C ALA A 369 -4.78 1.84 -23.26
N ALA A 370 -3.80 1.27 -22.55
CA ALA A 370 -3.49 -0.15 -22.59
C ALA A 370 -4.72 -0.98 -22.20
N LEU A 371 -5.30 -0.71 -21.04
CA LEU A 371 -6.49 -1.40 -20.54
C LEU A 371 -7.66 -1.30 -21.52
N THR A 372 -7.92 -0.11 -22.07
CA THR A 372 -8.99 0.09 -23.06
C THR A 372 -8.76 -0.75 -24.31
N LYS A 373 -7.55 -0.75 -24.85
CA LYS A 373 -7.19 -1.57 -26.03
C LYS A 373 -7.33 -3.06 -25.75
N MET A 374 -6.93 -3.51 -24.56
CA MET A 374 -7.00 -4.92 -24.15
C MET A 374 -8.43 -5.43 -24.01
N LYS A 375 -9.41 -4.59 -23.67
CA LYS A 375 -10.82 -5.01 -23.55
C LYS A 375 -11.35 -5.66 -24.85
N ASN A 376 -10.85 -5.27 -26.02
CA ASN A 376 -11.24 -5.89 -27.30
C ASN A 376 -10.88 -7.38 -27.39
N GLN A 377 -9.93 -7.87 -26.59
CA GLN A 377 -9.51 -9.27 -26.59
C GLN A 377 -10.42 -10.17 -25.72
N ILE A 378 -11.37 -9.57 -25.01
CA ILE A 378 -12.42 -10.27 -24.27
C ILE A 378 -13.61 -10.51 -25.20
N GLY A 379 -13.78 -11.76 -25.63
CA GLY A 379 -14.86 -12.18 -26.53
C GLY A 379 -16.08 -12.78 -25.81
N VAL A 380 -16.17 -12.68 -24.48
CA VAL A 380 -17.23 -13.30 -23.69
C VAL A 380 -17.84 -12.29 -22.71
N ASN A 381 -19.07 -12.55 -22.25
CA ASN A 381 -19.82 -11.68 -21.35
C ASN A 381 -19.63 -12.01 -19.85
N TRP A 382 -18.76 -12.97 -19.51
CA TRP A 382 -18.55 -13.42 -18.13
C TRP A 382 -17.14 -13.14 -17.58
N MET A 383 -16.30 -12.48 -18.38
CA MET A 383 -14.96 -12.05 -18.00
C MET A 383 -14.82 -10.54 -18.18
N LYS A 384 -14.07 -9.90 -17.29
CA LYS A 384 -13.59 -8.52 -17.44
C LYS A 384 -12.12 -8.45 -17.05
N LEU A 385 -11.43 -7.34 -17.30
CA LEU A 385 -10.07 -7.13 -16.81
C LEU A 385 -10.11 -6.67 -15.34
N SER A 386 -9.18 -7.13 -14.50
CA SER A 386 -9.06 -6.63 -13.11
C SER A 386 -8.43 -5.24 -13.08
N GLY A 387 -7.36 -5.07 -13.84
CA GLY A 387 -6.50 -3.89 -13.93
C GLY A 387 -5.45 -4.14 -15.01
N ALA A 388 -4.65 -3.13 -15.34
CA ALA A 388 -3.50 -3.30 -16.21
C ALA A 388 -2.26 -2.86 -15.43
N ASP A 389 -1.34 -3.77 -15.22
CA ASP A 389 -0.20 -3.52 -14.33
C ASP A 389 1.09 -3.53 -15.14
N ILE A 390 1.97 -2.60 -14.81
CA ILE A 390 3.25 -2.46 -15.51
C ILE A 390 4.28 -3.46 -14.95
N ILE A 391 4.77 -4.33 -15.82
CA ILE A 391 5.71 -5.39 -15.47
C ILE A 391 7.01 -5.27 -16.26
N TYR A 392 8.10 -5.75 -15.68
CA TYR A 392 9.41 -5.80 -16.33
C TYR A 392 9.95 -7.23 -16.33
N ILE A 393 9.92 -7.88 -17.50
CA ILE A 393 10.32 -9.29 -17.67
C ILE A 393 11.12 -9.42 -18.98
N GLY A 394 12.18 -10.23 -18.97
CA GLY A 394 12.96 -10.52 -20.18
C GLY A 394 13.66 -9.29 -20.78
N GLY A 395 13.88 -8.23 -20.01
CA GLY A 395 14.51 -7.00 -20.48
C GLY A 395 13.56 -6.02 -21.17
N ARG A 396 12.25 -6.33 -21.21
CA ARG A 396 11.20 -5.51 -21.81
C ARG A 396 10.14 -5.13 -20.78
N GLU A 397 9.45 -4.03 -21.08
CA GLU A 397 8.38 -3.50 -20.25
C GLU A 397 7.03 -3.76 -20.93
N TYR A 398 6.08 -4.31 -20.15
CA TYR A 398 4.76 -4.69 -20.66
C TYR A 398 3.66 -4.19 -19.74
N TRP A 399 2.51 -3.87 -20.32
CA TRP A 399 1.26 -3.83 -19.56
C TRP A 399 0.63 -5.22 -19.62
N ALA A 400 0.35 -5.81 -18.45
CA ALA A 400 -0.34 -7.09 -18.34
C ALA A 400 -1.66 -6.89 -17.60
N ALA A 401 -2.75 -7.38 -18.19
CA ALA A 401 -4.08 -7.34 -17.60
C ALA A 401 -4.66 -8.75 -17.47
N PRO A 402 -4.67 -9.33 -16.25
CA PRO A 402 -5.36 -10.58 -16.00
C PRO A 402 -6.89 -10.39 -16.04
N THR A 403 -7.60 -11.46 -16.40
CA THR A 403 -9.06 -11.47 -16.38
C THR A 403 -9.60 -11.84 -15.01
N THR A 404 -10.68 -11.17 -14.60
CA THR A 404 -11.49 -11.47 -13.40
C THR A 404 -12.94 -11.72 -13.79
N LEU A 405 -13.74 -12.20 -12.85
CA LEU A 405 -15.11 -12.63 -13.09
C LEU A 405 -16.08 -11.45 -13.21
N GLU A 406 -16.93 -11.51 -14.22
CA GLU A 406 -18.12 -10.68 -14.34
C GLU A 406 -19.34 -11.58 -14.43
N TYR A 407 -20.16 -11.65 -13.38
CA TYR A 407 -21.25 -12.62 -13.34
C TYR A 407 -22.44 -12.17 -14.19
N PRO A 408 -22.83 -12.90 -15.27
CA PRO A 408 -24.04 -12.57 -16.03
C PRO A 408 -25.32 -12.80 -15.21
N SER A 409 -25.26 -13.77 -14.28
CA SER A 409 -26.29 -14.02 -13.27
C SER A 409 -25.64 -14.10 -11.89
N ARG A 410 -26.27 -13.47 -10.89
CA ARG A 410 -25.76 -13.40 -9.51
C ARG A 410 -26.44 -14.39 -8.57
N ASP A 411 -27.14 -15.40 -9.11
CA ASP A 411 -27.65 -16.48 -8.28
C ASP A 411 -26.50 -17.29 -7.65
N TRP A 412 -26.82 -18.01 -6.58
CA TRP A 412 -25.83 -18.72 -5.79
C TRP A 412 -25.09 -19.80 -6.61
N ILE A 413 -25.80 -20.52 -7.50
CA ILE A 413 -25.21 -21.57 -8.33
C ILE A 413 -24.23 -20.97 -9.34
N SER A 414 -24.63 -19.90 -10.03
CA SER A 414 -23.77 -19.21 -11.00
C SER A 414 -22.46 -18.75 -10.34
N THR A 415 -22.57 -18.10 -9.19
CA THR A 415 -21.43 -17.48 -8.50
C THR A 415 -20.51 -18.46 -7.79
N HIS A 416 -21.01 -19.61 -7.33
CA HIS A 416 -20.24 -20.55 -6.50
C HIS A 416 -19.86 -21.85 -7.23
N LEU A 417 -20.58 -22.26 -8.28
CA LEU A 417 -20.42 -23.58 -8.93
C LEU A 417 -20.06 -23.52 -10.42
N ILE A 418 -20.54 -22.50 -11.14
CA ILE A 418 -20.33 -22.40 -12.60
C ILE A 418 -19.12 -21.51 -12.90
N TYR A 419 -19.18 -20.25 -12.48
CA TYR A 419 -18.13 -19.25 -12.77
C TYR A 419 -17.02 -19.35 -11.72
N THR A 420 -16.24 -20.43 -11.81
CA THR A 420 -15.19 -20.75 -10.84
C THR A 420 -13.82 -20.17 -11.19
N HIS A 421 -13.54 -19.84 -12.45
CA HIS A 421 -12.23 -19.35 -12.90
C HIS A 421 -12.35 -18.48 -14.15
N THR A 422 -11.27 -17.79 -14.50
CA THR A 422 -11.07 -17.15 -15.80
C THR A 422 -9.86 -17.77 -16.51
N SER A 423 -9.61 -17.40 -17.77
CA SER A 423 -8.67 -18.13 -18.62
C SER A 423 -7.78 -17.25 -19.49
N LYS A 424 -7.67 -15.95 -19.20
CA LYS A 424 -6.89 -15.03 -20.05
C LYS A 424 -6.03 -14.04 -19.26
N ILE A 425 -4.82 -13.81 -19.75
CA ILE A 425 -3.94 -12.70 -19.37
C ILE A 425 -3.58 -11.97 -20.66
N ILE A 426 -3.98 -10.71 -20.79
CA ILE A 426 -3.73 -9.95 -22.02
C ILE A 426 -2.51 -9.08 -21.80
N VAL A 427 -1.51 -9.21 -22.66
CA VAL A 427 -0.24 -8.48 -22.55
C VAL A 427 -0.04 -7.62 -23.79
N ILE A 428 0.39 -6.37 -23.57
CA ILE A 428 0.89 -5.51 -24.65
C ILE A 428 2.26 -4.94 -24.29
N ASP A 429 3.09 -4.76 -25.31
CA ASP A 429 4.35 -4.03 -25.19
C ASP A 429 4.08 -2.54 -24.91
N SER A 430 4.74 -1.96 -23.90
CA SER A 430 4.43 -0.60 -23.44
C SER A 430 4.92 0.51 -24.40
N HIS A 431 5.90 0.19 -25.26
CA HIS A 431 6.47 1.10 -26.23
C HIS A 431 5.69 1.08 -27.54
N SER A 432 5.45 -0.10 -28.13
CA SER A 432 4.77 -0.25 -29.42
C SER A 432 3.24 -0.36 -29.29
N GLY A 433 2.75 -0.91 -28.17
CA GLY A 433 1.36 -1.27 -27.97
C GLY A 433 0.92 -2.54 -28.68
N GLU A 434 1.83 -3.32 -29.26
CA GLU A 434 1.50 -4.59 -29.90
C GLU A 434 1.13 -5.65 -28.85
N PHE A 435 0.20 -6.55 -29.23
CA PHE A 435 -0.17 -7.68 -28.37
C PHE A 435 0.92 -8.74 -28.40
N VAL A 436 1.32 -9.19 -27.21
CA VAL A 436 2.34 -10.23 -27.05
C VAL A 436 1.70 -11.47 -26.40
N PRO A 437 1.91 -12.68 -26.93
CA PRO A 437 1.44 -13.90 -26.30
C PRO A 437 2.01 -14.07 -24.89
N VAL A 438 1.19 -14.55 -23.95
CA VAL A 438 1.59 -14.83 -22.56
C VAL A 438 2.80 -15.78 -22.49
N THR A 439 2.86 -16.75 -23.40
CA THR A 439 3.97 -17.71 -23.49
C THR A 439 5.30 -17.06 -23.87
N GLU A 440 5.26 -15.99 -24.65
CA GLU A 440 6.44 -15.21 -25.02
C GLU A 440 6.82 -14.23 -23.90
N ALA A 441 5.86 -13.47 -23.38
CA ALA A 441 6.11 -12.45 -22.36
C ALA A 441 6.58 -13.03 -21.01
N PHE A 442 5.95 -14.11 -20.55
CA PHE A 442 6.25 -14.74 -19.25
C PHE A 442 7.09 -16.02 -19.36
N GLY A 443 7.39 -16.48 -20.58
CA GLY A 443 8.15 -17.71 -20.82
C GLY A 443 7.42 -19.02 -20.48
N VAL A 444 6.14 -18.96 -20.14
CA VAL A 444 5.35 -20.14 -19.72
C VAL A 444 4.93 -21.01 -20.90
N LYS A 445 4.69 -22.30 -20.64
CA LYS A 445 4.32 -23.27 -21.70
C LYS A 445 2.92 -23.07 -22.28
N ARG A 446 2.00 -22.53 -21.48
CA ARG A 446 0.60 -22.29 -21.83
C ARG A 446 0.05 -21.14 -21.01
N GLU A 447 -1.04 -20.57 -21.49
CA GLU A 447 -1.82 -19.61 -20.71
C GLU A 447 -2.48 -20.33 -19.51
N PRO A 448 -2.31 -19.83 -18.28
CA PRO A 448 -2.85 -20.48 -17.07
C PRO A 448 -4.35 -20.17 -16.87
N LEU A 449 -5.03 -21.04 -16.13
CA LEU A 449 -6.37 -20.76 -15.62
C LEU A 449 -6.27 -19.98 -14.31
N ILE A 450 -6.99 -18.88 -14.19
CA ILE A 450 -6.93 -18.00 -13.03
C ILE A 450 -8.07 -18.39 -12.09
N TYR A 451 -7.72 -19.10 -11.02
CA TYR A 451 -8.60 -19.39 -9.90
C TYR A 451 -8.39 -18.41 -8.74
N TYR A 452 -7.23 -17.75 -8.69
CA TYR A 452 -6.84 -16.79 -7.66
C TYR A 452 -6.34 -15.52 -8.33
N GLY A 453 -6.87 -14.38 -7.90
CA GLY A 453 -6.54 -13.11 -8.52
C GLY A 453 -7.32 -11.96 -7.90
N GLU A 454 -7.24 -10.81 -8.53
CA GLU A 454 -7.91 -9.60 -8.05
C GLU A 454 -9.42 -9.63 -8.30
N GLY A 455 -10.21 -9.31 -7.28
CA GLY A 455 -11.68 -9.26 -7.38
C GLY A 455 -12.37 -10.62 -7.24
N PHE A 456 -11.61 -11.68 -6.92
CA PHE A 456 -12.15 -13.02 -6.65
C PHE A 456 -12.66 -13.14 -5.20
N THR A 457 -13.70 -12.38 -4.87
CA THR A 457 -14.22 -12.24 -3.51
C THR A 457 -15.14 -13.38 -3.06
N THR A 458 -15.63 -14.20 -3.99
CA THR A 458 -16.61 -15.26 -3.72
C THR A 458 -15.92 -16.62 -3.60
N ASN A 459 -16.28 -17.36 -2.55
CA ASN A 459 -15.85 -18.74 -2.36
C ASN A 459 -16.50 -19.63 -3.42
N VAL A 460 -15.77 -20.59 -3.97
CA VAL A 460 -16.31 -21.50 -4.99
C VAL A 460 -16.13 -22.95 -4.59
N TYR A 461 -17.07 -23.78 -5.03
CA TYR A 461 -17.03 -25.22 -4.79
C TYR A 461 -16.80 -25.94 -6.10
N THR A 462 -15.66 -26.61 -6.20
CA THR A 462 -15.21 -27.25 -7.44
C THR A 462 -15.52 -28.74 -7.43
N ASN A 463 -15.57 -29.36 -8.62
CA ASN A 463 -15.82 -30.80 -8.76
C ASN A 463 -17.11 -31.29 -8.06
N VAL A 464 -18.20 -30.51 -8.16
CA VAL A 464 -19.51 -30.85 -7.58
C VAL A 464 -20.34 -31.65 -8.57
N LYS A 465 -20.78 -32.86 -8.18
CA LYS A 465 -21.57 -33.76 -9.03
C LYS A 465 -22.86 -33.09 -9.53
N GLY A 466 -23.08 -33.15 -10.84
CA GLY A 466 -24.27 -32.61 -11.50
C GLY A 466 -24.13 -31.15 -11.98
N PHE A 467 -23.00 -30.50 -11.71
CA PHE A 467 -22.68 -29.16 -12.19
C PHE A 467 -21.40 -29.17 -13.03
N ASN A 468 -21.36 -28.38 -14.09
CA ASN A 468 -20.18 -28.20 -14.92
C ASN A 468 -19.62 -26.79 -14.70
N GLU A 469 -18.31 -26.71 -14.45
CA GLU A 469 -17.59 -25.44 -14.41
C GLU A 469 -17.53 -24.81 -15.81
N ILE A 470 -17.44 -23.48 -15.86
CA ILE A 470 -17.39 -22.73 -17.10
C ILE A 470 -16.22 -23.20 -17.98
N GLY A 471 -16.42 -23.24 -19.30
CA GLY A 471 -15.40 -23.75 -20.23
C GLY A 471 -15.22 -25.28 -20.22
N ASN A 472 -16.03 -26.02 -19.44
CA ASN A 472 -15.92 -27.48 -19.29
C ASN A 472 -14.54 -27.94 -18.80
N VAL A 473 -13.88 -27.09 -18.01
CA VAL A 473 -12.61 -27.38 -17.34
C VAL A 473 -12.82 -27.33 -15.84
N SER A 474 -12.56 -28.44 -15.17
CA SER A 474 -12.67 -28.54 -13.72
C SER A 474 -11.33 -28.31 -13.03
N TYR A 475 -11.39 -27.80 -11.81
CA TYR A 475 -10.20 -27.56 -11.01
C TYR A 475 -9.44 -28.87 -10.73
N SER A 476 -8.16 -28.89 -11.10
CA SER A 476 -7.28 -30.05 -10.96
C SER A 476 -6.29 -29.96 -9.79
N GLY A 477 -6.18 -28.80 -9.15
CA GLY A 477 -5.30 -28.58 -8.00
C GLY A 477 -5.86 -29.14 -6.69
N LYS A 478 -5.08 -29.01 -5.62
CA LYS A 478 -5.53 -29.34 -4.26
C LYS A 478 -6.48 -28.26 -3.74
N PRO A 479 -7.69 -28.59 -3.27
CA PRO A 479 -8.62 -27.60 -2.72
C PRO A 479 -8.06 -26.95 -1.44
N ASP A 480 -8.55 -25.76 -1.10
CA ASP A 480 -8.17 -25.05 0.12
C ASP A 480 -8.75 -25.75 1.37
N TYR A 481 -9.95 -26.32 1.26
CA TYR A 481 -10.57 -27.13 2.30
C TYR A 481 -11.59 -28.10 1.72
N VAL A 482 -11.89 -29.19 2.44
CA VAL A 482 -12.93 -30.16 2.06
C VAL A 482 -14.01 -30.21 3.14
N LEU A 483 -15.19 -29.68 2.83
CA LEU A 483 -16.34 -29.68 3.73
C LEU A 483 -17.01 -31.06 3.74
N SER A 484 -17.13 -31.69 4.91
CA SER A 484 -17.80 -33.00 5.05
C SER A 484 -18.59 -33.12 6.36
N GLY A 485 -19.55 -34.05 6.40
CA GLY A 485 -20.34 -34.36 7.60
C GLY A 485 -21.00 -33.13 8.23
N TRP A 486 -20.82 -32.97 9.55
CA TRP A 486 -21.41 -31.84 10.30
C TRP A 486 -20.84 -30.48 9.89
N GLN A 487 -19.59 -30.42 9.42
CA GLN A 487 -18.95 -29.17 8.97
C GLN A 487 -19.67 -28.64 7.72
N ARG A 488 -19.96 -29.53 6.76
CA ARG A 488 -20.76 -29.22 5.58
C ARG A 488 -22.14 -28.69 5.96
N ILE A 489 -22.84 -29.41 6.85
CA ILE A 489 -24.18 -29.00 7.31
C ILE A 489 -24.13 -27.59 7.90
N LEU A 490 -23.21 -27.34 8.85
CA LEU A 490 -23.12 -26.05 9.52
C LEU A 490 -22.75 -24.92 8.55
N TRP A 491 -21.76 -25.13 7.69
CA TRP A 491 -21.31 -24.13 6.71
C TRP A 491 -22.45 -23.69 5.79
N PHE A 492 -23.12 -24.65 5.16
CA PHE A 492 -24.21 -24.33 4.22
C PHE A 492 -25.47 -23.80 4.90
N LEU A 493 -25.71 -24.09 6.19
CA LEU A 493 -26.78 -23.44 6.96
C LEU A 493 -26.51 -21.95 7.17
N PHE A 494 -25.26 -21.58 7.47
CA PHE A 494 -24.86 -20.17 7.61
C PHE A 494 -24.83 -19.43 6.26
N GLU A 495 -24.51 -20.12 5.16
CA GLU A 495 -24.63 -19.60 3.78
C GLU A 495 -26.09 -19.56 3.26
N GLY A 496 -27.07 -19.98 4.07
CA GLY A 496 -28.49 -20.00 3.69
C GLY A 496 -28.90 -21.10 2.69
N GLN A 497 -28.01 -22.06 2.41
CA GLN A 497 -28.21 -23.16 1.47
C GLN A 497 -28.65 -24.46 2.15
N ILE A 498 -29.90 -24.48 2.63
CA ILE A 498 -30.46 -25.62 3.36
C ILE A 498 -30.42 -26.92 2.53
N GLY A 499 -30.59 -26.83 1.21
CA GLY A 499 -30.48 -27.98 0.30
C GLY A 499 -29.08 -28.60 0.31
N PHE A 500 -28.03 -27.79 0.19
CA PHE A 500 -26.64 -28.26 0.28
C PHE A 500 -26.25 -28.74 1.67
N ALA A 501 -26.88 -28.21 2.72
CA ALA A 501 -26.70 -28.68 4.08
C ALA A 501 -27.31 -30.08 4.28
N LEU A 502 -28.58 -30.28 3.92
CA LEU A 502 -29.34 -31.48 4.30
C LEU A 502 -29.41 -32.56 3.22
N MET A 503 -29.34 -32.19 1.94
CA MET A 503 -29.46 -33.07 0.77
C MET A 503 -28.39 -32.73 -0.27
N PRO A 504 -27.10 -32.92 0.05
CA PRO A 504 -26.03 -32.51 -0.84
C PRO A 504 -26.00 -33.37 -2.12
N PRO A 505 -25.42 -32.84 -3.22
CA PRO A 505 -25.13 -33.65 -4.41
C PRO A 505 -24.08 -34.75 -4.14
N GLN A 506 -23.22 -34.56 -3.12
CA GLN A 506 -22.18 -35.49 -2.69
C GLN A 506 -21.76 -35.23 -1.23
N GLU A 507 -21.20 -36.23 -0.54
CA GLU A 507 -20.89 -36.12 0.90
C GLU A 507 -19.78 -35.10 1.24
N SER A 508 -18.75 -35.02 0.39
CA SER A 508 -17.61 -34.14 0.54
C SER A 508 -17.57 -33.09 -0.57
N ILE A 509 -17.48 -31.81 -0.20
CA ILE A 509 -17.47 -30.70 -1.15
C ILE A 509 -16.13 -29.97 -1.05
N ASN A 510 -15.43 -29.91 -2.18
CA ASN A 510 -14.16 -29.18 -2.29
C ASN A 510 -14.45 -27.69 -2.32
N MET A 511 -13.68 -26.90 -1.58
CA MET A 511 -13.84 -25.46 -1.47
C MET A 511 -12.54 -24.76 -1.82
N LEU A 512 -12.64 -23.72 -2.66
CA LEU A 512 -11.61 -22.71 -2.83
C LEU A 512 -12.06 -21.46 -2.06
N TYR A 513 -11.25 -21.03 -1.10
CA TYR A 513 -11.62 -20.05 -0.09
C TYR A 513 -10.64 -18.88 -0.09
N ASN A 514 -11.12 -17.66 0.17
CA ASN A 514 -10.30 -16.45 0.23
C ASN A 514 -9.40 -16.29 -1.01
N ARG A 515 -10.03 -16.16 -2.17
CA ARG A 515 -9.36 -16.26 -3.48
C ARG A 515 -8.81 -14.92 -3.98
N ASP A 516 -9.25 -13.83 -3.37
CA ASP A 516 -8.71 -12.50 -3.61
C ASP A 516 -7.29 -12.41 -3.03
N VAL A 517 -6.32 -12.08 -3.88
CA VAL A 517 -4.90 -12.10 -3.52
C VAL A 517 -4.56 -11.11 -2.41
N PHE A 518 -5.23 -9.95 -2.37
CA PHE A 518 -4.99 -8.96 -1.32
C PHE A 518 -5.54 -9.44 0.01
N GLN A 519 -6.78 -9.94 0.05
CA GLN A 519 -7.37 -10.44 1.29
C GLN A 519 -6.58 -11.64 1.82
N ARG A 520 -6.21 -12.57 0.92
CA ARG A 520 -5.42 -13.76 1.26
C ARG A 520 -4.07 -13.42 1.89
N VAL A 521 -3.38 -12.38 1.41
CA VAL A 521 -2.13 -11.91 2.04
C VAL A 521 -2.41 -11.12 3.32
N LYS A 522 -3.39 -10.22 3.34
CA LYS A 522 -3.73 -9.40 4.53
C LYS A 522 -4.04 -10.25 5.76
N ASP A 523 -4.71 -11.40 5.59
CA ASP A 523 -5.15 -12.26 6.69
C ASP A 523 -4.03 -12.96 7.45
N ILE A 524 -2.80 -12.98 6.92
CA ILE A 524 -1.61 -13.48 7.63
C ILE A 524 -0.74 -12.36 8.22
N LEU A 525 -1.03 -11.09 7.91
CA LEU A 525 -0.20 -9.96 8.34
C LEU A 525 -0.56 -9.47 9.75
N ILE A 526 0.44 -9.48 10.63
CA ILE A 526 0.35 -8.86 11.96
C ILE A 526 0.37 -7.33 11.91
N TYR A 527 0.00 -6.70 13.03
CA TYR A 527 -0.15 -5.25 13.14
C TYR A 527 1.09 -4.48 12.71
N GLY A 528 0.90 -3.41 11.94
CA GLY A 528 1.97 -2.55 11.42
C GLY A 528 2.48 -2.94 10.04
N LEU A 529 2.01 -4.07 9.47
CA LEU A 529 2.25 -4.42 8.07
C LEU A 529 1.02 -4.10 7.23
N LYS A 530 1.25 -3.60 6.01
CA LYS A 530 0.22 -3.34 4.99
C LYS A 530 0.65 -3.94 3.66
N VAL A 531 -0.34 -4.30 2.85
CA VAL A 531 -0.10 -4.67 1.45
C VAL A 531 -0.20 -3.44 0.57
N ASP A 532 0.64 -3.38 -0.44
CA ASP A 532 0.50 -2.43 -1.54
C ASP A 532 -0.77 -2.76 -2.34
N PRO A 533 -1.60 -1.76 -2.72
CA PRO A 533 -2.82 -2.00 -3.47
C PRO A 533 -2.57 -2.31 -4.96
N ASP A 534 -1.34 -2.16 -5.46
CA ASP A 534 -0.96 -2.43 -6.86
C ASP A 534 -0.14 -3.73 -6.97
N ALA A 535 -0.85 -4.86 -6.96
CA ALA A 535 -0.24 -6.17 -7.23
C ALA A 535 0.04 -6.31 -8.73
N TYR A 536 1.07 -7.10 -9.08
CA TYR A 536 1.45 -7.29 -10.48
C TYR A 536 1.91 -8.72 -10.73
N LEU A 537 1.88 -9.14 -11.99
CA LEU A 537 2.25 -10.50 -12.37
C LEU A 537 3.76 -10.66 -12.51
N VAL A 538 4.29 -11.75 -11.98
CA VAL A 538 5.68 -12.19 -12.13
C VAL A 538 5.72 -13.66 -12.54
N SER A 539 6.81 -14.09 -13.16
CA SER A 539 6.96 -15.48 -13.64
C SER A 539 8.36 -16.03 -13.39
N ASP A 540 8.41 -17.31 -13.03
CA ASP A 540 9.64 -18.11 -12.94
C ASP A 540 9.97 -18.83 -14.27
N GLY A 541 9.17 -18.61 -15.31
CA GLY A 541 9.25 -19.29 -16.61
C GLY A 541 8.42 -20.58 -16.70
N ASN A 542 7.86 -21.07 -15.60
CA ASN A 542 6.96 -22.22 -15.57
C ASN A 542 5.54 -21.83 -15.13
N ARG A 543 5.43 -20.97 -14.12
CA ARG A 543 4.18 -20.52 -13.51
C ARG A 543 4.14 -19.00 -13.37
N ILE A 544 2.93 -18.47 -13.28
CA ILE A 544 2.67 -17.04 -13.08
C ILE A 544 2.13 -16.83 -11.67
N TYR A 545 2.61 -15.80 -11.01
CA TYR A 545 2.23 -15.43 -9.66
C TYR A 545 1.84 -13.96 -9.60
N TYR A 546 0.89 -13.62 -8.73
CA TYR A 546 0.74 -12.24 -8.27
C TYR A 546 1.82 -11.95 -7.22
N ALA A 547 2.62 -10.91 -7.47
CA ALA A 547 3.55 -10.35 -6.51
C ALA A 547 2.84 -9.28 -5.66
N VAL A 548 2.40 -9.66 -4.47
CA VAL A 548 1.81 -8.73 -3.50
C VAL A 548 2.91 -8.19 -2.62
N GLN A 549 3.16 -6.89 -2.70
CA GLN A 549 4.22 -6.24 -1.92
C GLN A 549 3.73 -5.88 -0.52
N VAL A 550 4.57 -6.09 0.48
CA VAL A 550 4.27 -5.84 1.89
C VAL A 550 5.26 -4.83 2.44
N TYR A 551 4.74 -3.78 3.04
CA TYR A 551 5.53 -2.72 3.67
C TYR A 551 5.07 -2.50 5.11
N VAL A 552 5.99 -1.98 5.93
CA VAL A 552 5.70 -1.53 7.28
C VAL A 552 5.08 -0.14 7.21
N ASP A 553 3.94 0.01 7.86
CA ASP A 553 3.31 1.28 8.17
C ASP A 553 2.82 1.19 9.62
N TYR A 554 3.75 1.51 10.52
CA TYR A 554 3.53 1.43 11.96
C TYR A 554 3.44 2.84 12.56
N PRO A 555 2.32 3.24 13.17
CA PRO A 555 2.20 4.56 13.75
C PRO A 555 3.13 4.70 14.96
N ILE A 556 4.06 5.65 14.91
CA ILE A 556 4.90 6.02 16.06
C ILE A 556 4.10 6.95 16.96
N HIS A 557 4.05 6.64 18.24
CA HIS A 557 3.33 7.38 19.28
C HIS A 557 4.28 8.36 19.95
N SER A 558 4.86 9.29 19.18
CA SER A 558 5.78 10.30 19.70
C SER A 558 5.51 11.64 19.06
N GLY A 559 5.45 12.71 19.86
CA GLY A 559 5.32 14.08 19.38
C GLY A 559 6.49 14.52 18.50
N PHE A 560 7.63 13.81 18.56
CA PHE A 560 8.79 14.04 17.71
C PHE A 560 8.69 13.40 16.32
N SER A 561 7.73 12.50 16.07
CA SER A 561 7.51 11.95 14.73
C SER A 561 6.25 12.54 14.11
N ALA A 562 6.37 13.12 12.92
CA ALA A 562 5.23 13.49 12.10
C ALA A 562 4.83 12.40 11.08
N SER A 563 5.60 11.32 10.99
CA SER A 563 5.38 10.22 10.05
C SER A 563 5.26 8.89 10.82
N PRO A 564 4.47 7.93 10.32
CA PRO A 564 4.61 6.54 10.74
C PRO A 564 6.01 6.00 10.41
N TYR A 565 6.36 4.88 11.03
CA TYR A 565 7.53 4.11 10.66
C TYR A 565 7.25 3.37 9.34
N LEU A 566 7.96 3.76 8.27
CA LEU A 566 7.75 3.29 6.91
C LEU A 566 8.96 2.52 6.38
N ARG A 567 8.79 1.24 6.02
CA ARG A 567 9.87 0.41 5.45
C ARG A 567 9.34 -0.59 4.43
N PHE A 568 10.09 -0.85 3.36
CA PHE A 568 9.79 -2.00 2.52
C PHE A 568 10.19 -3.29 3.26
N PHE A 569 9.24 -4.21 3.45
CA PHE A 569 9.45 -5.41 4.26
C PHE A 569 9.63 -6.68 3.42
N GLY A 570 8.67 -7.00 2.55
CA GLY A 570 8.64 -8.29 1.86
C GLY A 570 7.74 -8.31 0.64
N VAL A 571 7.77 -9.44 -0.08
CA VAL A 571 6.89 -9.72 -1.22
C VAL A 571 6.32 -11.12 -1.04
N VAL A 572 5.02 -11.26 -1.20
CA VAL A 572 4.33 -12.55 -1.13
C VAL A 572 3.83 -12.89 -2.52
N LEU A 573 4.33 -14.01 -3.06
CA LEU A 573 3.86 -14.53 -4.34
C LEU A 573 2.64 -15.41 -4.11
N VAL A 574 1.56 -15.17 -4.86
CA VAL A 574 0.36 -16.01 -4.88
C VAL A 574 0.20 -16.62 -6.26
N ASP A 575 0.18 -17.95 -6.35
CA ASP A 575 0.00 -18.69 -7.60
C ASP A 575 -1.42 -18.50 -8.15
N VAL A 576 -1.54 -18.13 -9.43
CA VAL A 576 -2.84 -17.85 -10.06
C VAL A 576 -3.71 -19.11 -10.26
N GLU A 577 -3.09 -20.28 -10.41
CA GLU A 577 -3.78 -21.55 -10.66
C GLU A 577 -4.18 -22.22 -9.33
N ASP A 578 -3.25 -22.34 -8.37
CA ASP A 578 -3.49 -23.12 -7.14
C ASP A 578 -3.54 -22.32 -5.83
N GLY A 579 -3.22 -21.03 -5.87
CA GLY A 579 -3.28 -20.13 -4.73
C GLY A 579 -2.23 -20.38 -3.66
N SER A 580 -1.22 -21.23 -3.92
CA SER A 580 -0.06 -21.38 -3.04
C SER A 580 0.65 -20.04 -2.83
N MET A 581 1.18 -19.86 -1.62
CA MET A 581 1.78 -18.60 -1.18
C MET A 581 3.24 -18.79 -0.79
N HIS A 582 4.10 -17.91 -1.29
CA HIS A 582 5.52 -17.91 -0.97
C HIS A 582 5.95 -16.51 -0.53
N GLY A 583 6.28 -16.37 0.77
CA GLY A 583 6.75 -15.12 1.35
C GLY A 583 8.26 -14.94 1.23
N TYR A 584 8.67 -13.76 0.80
CA TYR A 584 10.08 -13.36 0.66
C TYR A 584 10.36 -12.04 1.39
N ILE A 585 11.52 -11.93 2.03
CA ILE A 585 11.94 -10.76 2.79
C ILE A 585 12.90 -9.91 1.95
N VAL A 586 12.59 -8.64 1.76
CA VAL A 586 13.46 -7.66 1.06
C VAL A 586 14.03 -6.60 1.99
N GLY A 587 13.39 -6.41 3.16
CA GLY A 587 13.79 -5.44 4.17
C GLY A 587 15.11 -5.82 4.84
N LYS A 588 16.06 -4.88 4.85
CA LYS A 588 17.34 -5.05 5.56
C LYS A 588 17.16 -4.86 7.07
N PRO A 589 17.94 -5.58 7.89
CA PRO A 589 17.91 -5.42 9.35
C PRO A 589 18.26 -3.97 9.74
N ASP A 590 17.51 -3.40 10.68
CA ASP A 590 17.65 -2.00 11.08
C ASP A 590 17.65 -1.77 12.61
N GLY A 591 17.64 -2.84 13.39
CA GLY A 591 17.63 -2.80 14.85
C GLY A 591 16.28 -2.51 15.50
N PHE A 592 15.20 -2.39 14.72
CA PHE A 592 13.86 -2.08 15.24
C PHE A 592 12.78 -3.01 14.68
N LEU A 593 11.78 -2.48 13.96
CA LEU A 593 10.59 -3.24 13.57
C LEU A 593 10.85 -4.19 12.41
N VAL A 594 11.76 -3.88 11.49
CA VAL A 594 12.11 -4.83 10.42
C VAL A 594 12.65 -6.12 11.03
N ASP A 595 13.56 -6.02 12.00
CA ASP A 595 14.12 -7.20 12.67
C ASP A 595 13.07 -7.99 13.46
N PHE A 596 12.14 -7.30 14.11
CA PHE A 596 10.99 -7.94 14.75
C PHE A 596 10.18 -8.77 13.76
N TYR A 597 9.76 -8.18 12.63
CA TYR A 597 8.96 -8.91 11.63
C TYR A 597 9.75 -10.04 10.96
N ARG A 598 11.04 -9.85 10.70
CA ARG A 598 11.90 -10.93 10.15
C ARG A 598 11.97 -12.13 11.10
N LYS A 599 12.08 -11.88 12.41
CA LYS A 599 12.04 -12.93 13.44
C LYS A 599 10.66 -13.59 13.53
N TYR A 600 9.60 -12.79 13.41
CA TYR A 600 8.22 -13.29 13.46
C TYR A 600 7.88 -14.19 12.27
N TYR A 601 8.23 -13.78 11.06
CA TYR A 601 8.06 -14.57 9.82
C TYR A 601 9.33 -15.32 9.44
N SER A 602 9.86 -16.12 10.37
CA SER A 602 11.10 -16.89 10.15
C SER A 602 11.03 -17.89 8.97
N ASN A 603 9.82 -18.25 8.53
CA ASN A 603 9.60 -19.11 7.36
C ASN A 603 9.81 -18.38 6.01
N TRP A 604 9.77 -17.04 5.99
CA TRP A 604 9.98 -16.27 4.77
C TRP A 604 11.47 -16.19 4.43
N LYS A 605 11.80 -16.40 3.15
CA LYS A 605 13.19 -16.53 2.67
C LYS A 605 13.65 -15.30 1.92
N ASP A 606 14.91 -15.25 1.53
CA ASP A 606 15.37 -14.24 0.57
C ASP A 606 14.78 -14.51 -0.84
N PRO A 607 14.48 -13.45 -1.64
CA PRO A 607 13.96 -13.60 -2.99
C PRO A 607 14.89 -14.44 -3.89
N PRO A 608 14.34 -15.37 -4.70
CA PRO A 608 15.13 -16.14 -5.64
C PRO A 608 15.65 -15.26 -6.78
N GLU A 609 16.76 -15.67 -7.42
CA GLU A 609 17.45 -14.87 -8.45
C GLU A 609 16.56 -14.48 -9.64
N TRP A 610 15.62 -15.34 -10.03
CA TRP A 610 14.70 -15.06 -11.14
C TRP A 610 13.69 -13.95 -10.81
N LEU A 611 13.36 -13.77 -9.53
CA LEU A 611 12.38 -12.78 -9.06
C LEU A 611 13.03 -11.40 -8.95
N ILE A 612 14.29 -11.33 -8.51
CA ILE A 612 15.00 -10.07 -8.22
C ILE A 612 14.83 -9.03 -9.33
N PRO A 613 15.09 -9.30 -10.63
CA PRO A 613 14.98 -8.30 -11.69
C PRO A 613 13.56 -7.75 -11.91
N GLN A 614 12.54 -8.52 -11.53
CA GLN A 614 11.12 -8.17 -11.72
C GLN A 614 10.58 -7.31 -10.57
N LEU A 615 11.32 -7.20 -9.46
CA LEU A 615 10.88 -6.45 -8.28
C LEU A 615 10.99 -4.95 -8.49
N ARG A 616 9.93 -4.23 -8.12
CA ARG A 616 9.90 -2.76 -8.01
C ARG A 616 9.69 -2.30 -6.57
N TYR A 617 9.89 -1.02 -6.30
CA TYR A 617 9.58 -0.45 -4.98
C TYR A 617 8.07 -0.25 -4.84
N PRO A 618 7.42 -0.48 -3.68
CA PRO A 618 5.97 -0.35 -3.56
C PRO A 618 5.47 1.08 -3.79
N GLU A 619 4.39 1.22 -4.55
CA GLU A 619 3.86 2.52 -4.96
C GLU A 619 3.27 3.26 -3.76
N ALA A 620 2.44 2.59 -2.96
CA ALA A 620 1.82 3.19 -1.77
C ALA A 620 2.85 3.55 -0.70
N LEU A 621 3.99 2.86 -0.68
CA LEU A 621 5.10 3.20 0.21
C LEU A 621 5.83 4.47 -0.26
N LEU A 622 6.01 4.68 -1.57
CA LEU A 622 6.55 5.94 -2.10
C LEU A 622 5.56 7.09 -1.92
N GLY A 623 4.27 6.79 -2.10
CA GLY A 623 3.14 7.65 -1.83
C GLY A 623 2.29 7.90 -3.07
N MET A 624 1.00 8.09 -2.84
CA MET A 624 -0.07 8.36 -3.82
C MET A 624 -0.82 9.64 -3.42
N HIS A 625 -1.66 10.19 -4.30
CA HIS A 625 -2.47 11.38 -3.95
C HIS A 625 -3.35 11.17 -2.71
N ASP A 626 -3.94 9.97 -2.56
CA ASP A 626 -4.85 9.65 -1.45
C ASP A 626 -4.18 8.98 -0.25
N SER A 627 -2.90 8.57 -0.38
CA SER A 627 -2.17 7.85 0.64
C SER A 627 -0.71 8.33 0.69
N PRO A 628 -0.36 9.22 1.64
CA PRO A 628 1.00 9.76 1.72
C PRO A 628 2.02 8.68 2.10
N GLY A 629 3.16 8.69 1.43
CA GLY A 629 4.26 7.74 1.64
C GLY A 629 5.57 8.42 2.03
N GLN A 630 6.68 7.73 1.78
CA GLN A 630 8.03 8.19 2.11
C GLN A 630 8.39 9.48 1.37
N LEU A 631 8.03 9.59 0.09
CA LEU A 631 8.38 10.77 -0.70
C LEU A 631 7.60 12.00 -0.24
N ASP A 632 6.30 11.85 0.06
CA ASP A 632 5.48 12.98 0.54
C ASP A 632 5.97 13.52 1.88
N VAL A 633 6.60 12.67 2.71
CA VAL A 633 7.33 13.12 3.90
C VAL A 633 8.62 13.85 3.53
N ASP A 634 9.43 13.31 2.61
CA ASP A 634 10.69 13.97 2.20
C ASP A 634 10.42 15.34 1.56
N PHE A 635 9.28 15.55 0.87
CA PHE A 635 8.90 16.84 0.27
C PHE A 635 8.97 18.03 1.24
N LEU A 636 8.74 17.80 2.53
CA LEU A 636 8.88 18.81 3.58
C LEU A 636 10.16 18.57 4.41
N TYR A 637 10.35 17.34 4.88
CA TYR A 637 11.35 17.01 5.91
C TYR A 637 12.78 16.83 5.36
N HIS A 638 13.02 16.98 4.06
CA HIS A 638 14.37 17.08 3.52
C HIS A 638 15.06 18.40 3.92
N VAL A 639 14.29 19.45 4.19
CA VAL A 639 14.77 20.80 4.55
C VAL A 639 15.25 20.80 6.00
N GLY A 640 16.55 21.07 6.20
CA GLY A 640 17.17 21.18 7.52
C GLY A 640 17.67 22.58 7.88
N ASP A 641 17.47 23.58 7.01
CA ASP A 641 17.82 24.97 7.30
C ASP A 641 16.62 25.71 7.91
N PRO A 642 16.80 26.43 9.04
CA PRO A 642 15.70 27.13 9.71
C PRO A 642 15.03 28.17 8.84
N PHE A 643 15.79 28.96 8.08
CA PHE A 643 15.24 30.05 7.29
C PHE A 643 14.47 29.51 6.08
N ILE A 644 15.00 28.48 5.41
CA ILE A 644 14.32 27.80 4.30
C ILE A 644 13.04 27.10 4.80
N TRP A 645 13.09 26.45 5.97
CA TRP A 645 11.90 25.83 6.55
C TRP A 645 10.83 26.87 6.88
N ARG A 646 11.22 28.00 7.48
CA ARG A 646 10.28 29.05 7.88
C ARG A 646 9.69 29.79 6.68
N SER A 647 10.47 30.00 5.62
CA SER A 647 9.99 30.60 4.37
C SER A 647 9.18 29.62 3.51
N GLY A 648 9.40 28.32 3.67
CA GLY A 648 8.84 27.26 2.82
C GLY A 648 9.42 27.27 1.40
N SER A 649 10.55 27.93 1.15
CA SER A 649 11.03 28.21 -0.22
C SER A 649 11.59 26.98 -0.96
N GLU A 650 11.84 25.87 -0.26
CA GLU A 650 12.27 24.60 -0.85
C GLU A 650 11.32 23.45 -0.50
N PHE A 651 10.09 23.72 -0.07
CA PHE A 651 9.10 22.65 0.03
C PHE A 651 8.65 22.21 -1.36
N TYR A 652 8.37 20.92 -1.48
CA TYR A 652 7.93 20.32 -2.73
C TYR A 652 6.45 19.94 -2.66
N GLU A 653 5.84 19.81 -3.84
CA GLU A 653 4.50 19.25 -3.99
C GLU A 653 4.47 18.26 -5.14
N ARG A 654 3.53 17.31 -5.03
CA ARG A 654 3.21 16.37 -6.09
C ARG A 654 2.33 17.09 -7.14
N PRO A 655 2.75 17.16 -8.41
CA PRO A 655 1.93 17.74 -9.47
C PRO A 655 0.67 16.89 -9.68
N GLY A 656 -0.49 17.54 -9.84
CA GLY A 656 -1.78 16.83 -9.92
C GLY A 656 -1.92 15.89 -11.12
N ALA A 657 -1.16 16.12 -12.20
CA ALA A 657 -1.17 15.29 -13.40
C ALA A 657 -0.16 14.12 -13.38
N THR A 658 0.57 13.93 -12.28
CA THR A 658 1.63 12.92 -12.16
C THR A 658 1.54 12.15 -10.85
N GLU A 659 1.86 10.86 -10.91
CA GLU A 659 2.10 10.00 -9.75
C GLU A 659 3.44 9.27 -9.92
N VAL A 660 3.69 8.23 -9.11
CA VAL A 660 4.90 7.43 -9.25
C VAL A 660 4.77 6.62 -10.53
N LEU A 661 5.61 6.92 -11.50
CA LEU A 661 5.63 6.20 -12.76
C LEU A 661 6.81 5.23 -12.75
N TYR A 662 6.55 3.93 -12.69
CA TYR A 662 7.60 2.96 -13.03
C TYR A 662 7.98 3.17 -14.49
N VAL A 663 9.26 3.25 -14.82
CA VAL A 663 9.79 3.48 -16.18
C VAL A 663 11.14 2.79 -16.36
N LEU A 664 11.59 2.66 -17.61
CA LEU A 664 12.91 2.15 -17.93
C LEU A 664 13.92 3.29 -18.05
N MET A 665 14.80 3.40 -17.06
CA MET A 665 15.93 4.31 -17.10
C MET A 665 17.15 3.62 -17.71
N THR A 666 17.80 4.27 -18.69
CA THR A 666 19.07 3.78 -19.23
C THR A 666 20.23 4.58 -18.66
N VAL A 667 21.19 3.89 -18.06
CA VAL A 667 22.45 4.46 -17.58
C VAL A 667 23.56 3.79 -18.36
N GLU A 668 24.28 4.57 -19.18
CA GLU A 668 25.23 4.04 -20.16
C GLU A 668 24.53 3.05 -21.11
N ASP A 669 24.87 1.76 -21.05
CA ASP A 669 24.23 0.69 -21.82
C ASP A 669 23.33 -0.23 -20.98
N LYS A 670 23.16 0.03 -19.68
CA LYS A 670 22.33 -0.78 -18.79
C LYS A 670 20.96 -0.15 -18.56
N THR A 671 19.93 -0.99 -18.55
CA THR A 671 18.55 -0.58 -18.29
C THR A 671 18.16 -0.96 -16.87
N TYR A 672 17.52 -0.04 -16.17
CA TYR A 672 17.01 -0.21 -14.82
C TYR A 672 15.52 0.10 -14.81
N PHE A 673 14.74 -0.80 -14.21
CA PHE A 673 13.34 -0.55 -13.93
C PHE A 673 13.25 0.27 -12.63
N VAL A 674 12.73 1.49 -12.73
CA VAL A 674 12.75 2.46 -11.63
C VAL A 674 11.39 3.12 -11.45
N GLY A 675 11.00 3.40 -10.21
CA GLY A 675 9.89 4.32 -9.91
C GLY A 675 10.38 5.76 -10.01
N LEU A 676 9.76 6.55 -10.87
CA LEU A 676 10.05 7.97 -11.10
C LEU A 676 8.92 8.83 -10.49
N GLN A 677 9.27 9.77 -9.61
CA GLN A 677 8.35 10.79 -9.12
C GLN A 677 8.90 12.18 -9.41
N LEU A 678 8.15 12.96 -10.19
CA LEU A 678 8.46 14.36 -10.47
C LEU A 678 7.86 15.26 -9.38
N VAL A 679 8.57 16.33 -9.02
CA VAL A 679 8.09 17.27 -8.01
C VAL A 679 8.25 18.71 -8.45
N GLU A 680 7.29 19.54 -8.07
CA GLU A 680 7.30 20.98 -8.26
C GLU A 680 7.57 21.69 -6.94
N PHE A 681 8.03 22.94 -7.00
CA PHE A 681 8.11 23.76 -5.80
C PHE A 681 6.70 24.08 -5.29
N GLN A 682 6.50 23.88 -3.99
CA GLN A 682 5.19 24.06 -3.36
C GLN A 682 4.64 25.46 -3.62
N ALA A 683 3.39 25.53 -4.10
CA ALA A 683 2.69 26.77 -4.41
C ALA A 683 3.45 27.73 -5.35
N SER A 684 4.35 27.21 -6.20
CA SER A 684 5.09 28.03 -7.17
C SER A 684 4.17 28.51 -8.30
N PRO A 685 4.07 29.83 -8.55
CA PRO A 685 3.24 30.37 -9.64
C PRO A 685 3.67 29.86 -11.02
N GLY A 686 4.98 29.65 -11.21
CA GLY A 686 5.55 29.15 -12.47
C GLY A 686 5.49 27.63 -12.62
N ARG A 687 5.04 26.90 -11.58
CA ARG A 687 5.03 25.42 -11.57
C ARG A 687 6.39 24.83 -11.99
N ASN A 688 7.46 25.40 -11.44
CA ASN A 688 8.83 25.01 -11.77
C ASN A 688 9.16 23.64 -11.19
N LEU A 689 9.94 22.85 -11.94
CA LEU A 689 10.47 21.57 -11.49
C LEU A 689 11.42 21.81 -10.31
N ALA A 690 11.13 21.19 -9.17
CA ALA A 690 11.99 21.21 -8.00
C ALA A 690 13.01 20.06 -8.02
N GLY A 691 12.63 18.93 -8.60
CA GLY A 691 13.50 17.77 -8.74
C GLY A 691 12.78 16.54 -9.27
N LEU A 692 13.53 15.45 -9.35
CA LEU A 692 13.01 14.12 -9.66
C LEU A 692 13.57 13.09 -8.67
N TYR A 693 12.68 12.24 -8.17
CA TYR A 693 13.03 11.09 -7.33
C TYR A 693 13.09 9.84 -8.20
N ILE A 694 14.15 9.05 -8.02
CA ILE A 694 14.34 7.75 -8.67
C ILE A 694 14.48 6.69 -7.58
N ALA A 695 13.48 5.82 -7.49
CA ALA A 695 13.49 4.62 -6.65
C ALA A 695 13.86 3.40 -7.51
N TYR A 696 15.03 2.81 -7.26
CA TYR A 696 15.51 1.70 -8.08
C TYR A 696 14.81 0.38 -7.71
N GLY A 697 14.42 -0.38 -8.75
CA GLY A 697 14.00 -1.78 -8.63
C GLY A 697 15.15 -2.76 -8.78
N GLY A 698 14.83 -4.04 -8.88
CA GLY A 698 15.78 -5.07 -9.24
C GLY A 698 16.81 -5.39 -8.14
N SER A 699 18.06 -5.54 -8.57
CA SER A 699 19.20 -5.72 -7.66
C SER A 699 19.56 -4.47 -6.83
N GLN A 700 19.01 -3.30 -7.18
CA GLN A 700 19.28 -2.03 -6.49
C GLN A 700 18.11 -1.56 -5.62
N LEU A 701 17.19 -2.47 -5.25
CA LEU A 701 16.12 -2.20 -4.29
C LEU A 701 16.63 -1.47 -3.03
N ASN A 702 15.78 -0.60 -2.48
CA ASN A 702 16.06 0.29 -1.34
C ASN A 702 17.07 1.41 -1.62
N ARG A 703 17.45 1.65 -2.89
CA ARG A 703 18.18 2.85 -3.29
C ARG A 703 17.18 3.88 -3.84
N ILE A 704 17.12 5.04 -3.20
CA ILE A 704 16.36 6.20 -3.68
C ILE A 704 17.33 7.37 -3.85
N GLU A 705 17.22 8.05 -4.98
CA GLU A 705 18.02 9.23 -5.29
C GLU A 705 17.11 10.41 -5.64
N LEU A 706 17.40 11.57 -5.06
CA LEU A 706 16.78 12.84 -5.41
C LEU A 706 17.75 13.66 -6.25
N TYR A 707 17.33 14.02 -7.45
CA TYR A 707 18.04 14.94 -8.32
C TYR A 707 17.34 16.30 -8.25
N LYS A 708 17.92 17.23 -7.49
CA LYS A 708 17.32 18.53 -7.18
C LYS A 708 17.73 19.62 -8.16
N VAL A 709 16.82 20.55 -8.42
CA VAL A 709 17.08 21.77 -9.20
C VAL A 709 17.51 22.89 -8.24
N PRO A 710 18.71 23.48 -8.40
CA PRO A 710 19.16 24.58 -7.54
C PRO A 710 18.38 25.87 -7.81
N ASN A 711 17.88 26.50 -6.74
CA ASN A 711 16.88 27.59 -6.76
C ASN A 711 17.33 28.92 -7.44
N ALA A 712 18.60 29.07 -7.82
CA ALA A 712 19.18 30.41 -8.06
C ALA A 712 19.52 30.79 -9.51
N THR A 713 19.62 29.85 -10.46
CA THR A 713 20.20 30.19 -11.80
C THR A 713 19.68 29.41 -13.01
N MET A 714 19.24 28.15 -12.85
CA MET A 714 18.64 27.36 -13.93
C MET A 714 17.23 26.97 -13.52
N GLN A 715 16.23 27.44 -14.28
CA GLN A 715 14.84 27.10 -14.09
C GLN A 715 14.46 26.02 -15.11
N PHE A 716 13.88 24.92 -14.64
CA PHE A 716 13.24 23.92 -15.48
C PHE A 716 11.74 24.02 -15.24
N ILE A 717 10.95 23.88 -16.29
CA ILE A 717 9.49 23.83 -16.15
C ILE A 717 9.11 22.49 -15.51
N GLY A 718 8.15 22.51 -14.60
CA GLY A 718 7.56 21.30 -14.03
C GLY A 718 6.59 20.62 -14.99
N PRO A 719 6.12 19.41 -14.69
CA PRO A 719 5.18 18.68 -15.53
C PRO A 719 3.87 19.43 -15.76
N SER A 720 3.36 20.22 -14.79
CA SER A 720 2.14 21.02 -14.99
C SER A 720 2.35 22.13 -16.03
N ALA A 721 3.51 22.80 -15.98
CA ALA A 721 3.88 23.81 -16.97
C ALA A 721 4.21 23.18 -18.33
N ALA A 722 4.82 22.00 -18.37
CA ALA A 722 5.08 21.26 -19.60
C ALA A 722 3.78 20.89 -20.34
N LEU A 723 2.75 20.46 -19.60
CA LEU A 723 1.43 20.21 -20.17
C LEU A 723 0.80 21.48 -20.75
N GLN A 724 0.90 22.61 -20.05
CA GLN A 724 0.41 23.91 -20.56
C GLN A 724 1.18 24.35 -21.81
N ALA A 725 2.50 24.21 -21.82
CA ALA A 725 3.33 24.52 -22.98
C ALA A 725 2.94 23.66 -24.19
N PHE A 726 2.67 22.37 -23.95
CA PHE A 726 2.21 21.45 -24.98
C PHE A 726 0.84 21.84 -25.55
N GLU A 727 -0.13 22.19 -24.71
CA GLU A 727 -1.48 22.59 -25.15
C GLU A 727 -1.54 23.94 -25.87
N THR A 728 -0.57 24.83 -25.57
CA THR A 728 -0.54 26.20 -26.11
C THR A 728 0.26 26.35 -27.38
N ASP A 729 1.09 25.35 -27.74
CA ASP A 729 1.80 25.31 -29.01
C ASP A 729 0.82 25.38 -30.21
N ASP A 730 1.11 26.24 -31.18
CA ASP A 730 0.19 26.50 -32.29
C ASP A 730 -0.08 25.26 -33.14
N TYR A 731 0.96 24.45 -33.40
CA TYR A 731 0.83 23.23 -34.20
C TYR A 731 0.04 22.16 -33.43
N VAL A 732 0.42 21.89 -32.18
CA VAL A 732 -0.26 20.91 -31.33
C VAL A 732 -1.72 21.31 -31.14
N ARG A 733 -2.00 22.58 -30.84
CA ARG A 733 -3.37 23.08 -30.66
C ARG A 733 -4.23 22.85 -31.90
N THR A 734 -3.70 23.07 -33.10
CA THR A 734 -4.41 22.75 -34.36
C THR A 734 -4.63 21.25 -34.53
N GLN A 735 -3.66 20.40 -34.20
CA GLN A 735 -3.87 18.94 -34.25
C GLN A 735 -4.95 18.51 -33.24
N LEU A 736 -4.92 19.06 -32.04
CA LEU A 736 -5.86 18.74 -30.97
C LEU A 736 -7.30 19.16 -31.31
N THR A 737 -7.55 20.17 -32.16
CA THR A 737 -8.91 20.53 -32.62
C THR A 737 -9.45 19.56 -33.67
N LEU A 738 -8.59 18.80 -34.35
CA LEU A 738 -9.00 17.75 -35.30
C LEU A 738 -9.45 16.48 -34.58
N LEU A 739 -9.12 16.33 -33.29
CA LEU A 739 -9.52 15.18 -32.46
C LEU A 739 -10.82 15.51 -31.72
N THR A 740 -11.90 14.79 -32.00
CA THR A 740 -13.22 15.00 -31.37
C THR A 740 -13.22 14.65 -29.88
N SER A 741 -12.59 13.53 -29.50
CA SER A 741 -12.44 13.09 -28.12
C SER A 741 -11.00 12.62 -27.88
N ARG A 742 -10.32 13.29 -26.95
CA ARG A 742 -8.87 13.19 -26.74
C ARG A 742 -8.51 13.07 -25.26
N ARG A 743 -7.41 12.37 -24.98
CA ARG A 743 -6.83 12.25 -23.65
C ARG A 743 -5.31 12.33 -23.71
N PHE A 744 -4.71 13.07 -22.79
CA PHE A 744 -3.26 13.07 -22.58
C PHE A 744 -2.86 11.88 -21.70
N GLY A 745 -1.76 11.23 -22.05
CA GLY A 745 -1.19 10.17 -21.24
C GLY A 745 -0.19 10.65 -20.21
N ASN A 746 0.57 9.69 -19.68
CA ASN A 746 1.59 9.93 -18.68
C ASN A 746 2.63 10.96 -19.16
N ILE A 747 3.00 11.88 -18.27
CA ILE A 747 4.07 12.86 -18.51
C ILE A 747 5.39 12.21 -18.08
N LEU A 748 6.22 11.81 -19.05
CA LEU A 748 7.47 11.10 -18.80
C LEU A 748 8.66 12.02 -19.00
N LEU A 749 9.58 12.09 -18.03
CA LEU A 749 10.80 12.90 -18.12
C LEU A 749 12.02 12.01 -18.35
N TYR A 750 12.76 12.24 -19.44
CA TYR A 750 13.99 11.51 -19.76
C TYR A 750 15.18 12.45 -19.95
N SER A 751 16.36 11.99 -19.52
CA SER A 751 17.64 12.65 -19.79
C SER A 751 18.28 12.05 -21.04
N ILE A 752 18.31 12.82 -22.13
CA ILE A 752 18.86 12.40 -23.43
C ILE A 752 19.93 13.41 -23.84
N GLY A 753 21.17 12.95 -24.02
CA GLY A 753 22.27 13.85 -24.41
C GLY A 753 22.54 14.98 -23.40
N ASN A 754 22.38 14.68 -22.10
CA ASN A 754 22.48 15.64 -20.98
C ASN A 754 21.44 16.79 -21.00
N GLN A 755 20.35 16.63 -21.77
CA GLN A 755 19.19 17.52 -21.74
C GLN A 755 17.95 16.75 -21.30
N LEU A 756 17.02 17.45 -20.68
CA LEU A 756 15.79 16.88 -20.14
C LEU A 756 14.63 17.14 -21.10
N TYR A 757 13.90 16.09 -21.44
CA TYR A 757 12.74 16.16 -22.33
C TYR A 757 11.52 15.48 -21.70
N TYR A 758 10.38 16.16 -21.79
CA TYR A 758 9.08 15.58 -21.46
C TYR A 758 8.49 14.90 -22.69
N PHE A 759 7.99 13.68 -22.52
CA PHE A 759 7.22 12.95 -23.51
C PHE A 759 5.77 12.83 -23.02
N ILE A 760 4.82 13.22 -23.86
CA ILE A 760 3.38 13.21 -23.56
C ILE A 760 2.63 12.56 -24.74
N PRO A 761 2.19 11.29 -24.62
CA PRO A 761 1.39 10.65 -25.66
C PRO A 761 -0.04 11.20 -25.67
N VAL A 762 -0.63 11.31 -26.86
CA VAL A 762 -2.01 11.77 -27.05
C VAL A 762 -2.84 10.63 -27.64
N TYR A 763 -3.94 10.28 -26.97
CA TYR A 763 -4.85 9.22 -27.40
C TYR A 763 -6.17 9.79 -27.90
N ILE A 764 -6.76 9.06 -28.83
CA ILE A 764 -8.13 9.24 -29.29
C ILE A 764 -8.99 8.22 -28.56
N GLU A 765 -10.05 8.69 -27.92
CA GLU A 765 -11.04 7.85 -27.25
C GLU A 765 -12.38 7.99 -27.96
N ALA A 766 -13.13 6.88 -28.10
CA ALA A 766 -14.47 6.96 -28.66
C ALA A 766 -15.42 7.63 -27.64
N GLU A 767 -16.32 8.50 -28.11
CA GLU A 767 -17.31 9.22 -27.27
C GLU A 767 -18.40 8.31 -26.65
N ILE A 768 -18.33 7.00 -26.88
CA ILE A 768 -19.32 6.03 -26.42
C ILE A 768 -18.93 5.56 -25.02
N ALA A 769 -19.89 5.58 -24.08
CA ALA A 769 -19.72 4.92 -22.78
C ALA A 769 -19.32 3.45 -22.99
N ASN A 770 -18.24 3.00 -22.34
CA ASN A 770 -17.58 1.70 -22.57
C ASN A 770 -16.87 1.58 -23.94
N ALA A 771 -16.21 2.64 -24.39
CA ALA A 771 -15.28 2.57 -25.51
C ALA A 771 -14.30 1.40 -25.32
N VAL A 772 -14.18 0.57 -26.35
CA VAL A 772 -13.29 -0.60 -26.38
C VAL A 772 -12.09 -0.34 -27.30
N ILE A 773 -12.15 0.71 -28.13
CA ILE A 773 -11.10 1.06 -29.08
C ILE A 773 -10.45 2.35 -28.65
N THR A 774 -9.12 2.33 -28.58
CA THR A 774 -8.29 3.52 -28.42
C THR A 774 -7.09 3.43 -29.36
N LYS A 775 -6.66 4.58 -29.86
CA LYS A 775 -5.51 4.70 -30.75
C LYS A 775 -4.65 5.88 -30.29
N MET A 776 -3.33 5.69 -30.26
CA MET A 776 -2.40 6.80 -30.11
C MET A 776 -2.41 7.64 -31.39
N ALA A 777 -2.72 8.94 -31.26
CA ALA A 777 -2.71 9.87 -32.38
C ALA A 777 -1.28 10.23 -32.76
N PHE A 778 -0.52 10.69 -31.77
CA PHE A 778 0.87 11.12 -31.86
C PHE A 778 1.45 11.23 -30.44
N ILE A 779 2.76 11.38 -30.35
CA ILE A 779 3.46 11.70 -29.09
C ILE A 779 4.12 13.06 -29.19
N GLY A 780 3.94 13.88 -28.15
CA GLY A 780 4.57 15.17 -27.99
C GLY A 780 5.91 15.07 -27.25
N ILE A 781 6.86 15.91 -27.65
CA ILE A 781 8.09 16.13 -26.91
C ILE A 781 8.27 17.62 -26.59
N ILE A 782 8.67 17.93 -25.35
CA ILE A 782 8.85 19.30 -24.86
C ILE A 782 10.23 19.41 -24.20
N ASP A 783 10.97 20.46 -24.54
CA ASP A 783 12.21 20.80 -23.84
C ASP A 783 11.92 21.28 -22.41
N ALA A 784 12.50 20.63 -21.41
CA ALA A 784 12.22 20.96 -20.01
C ALA A 784 12.89 22.25 -19.54
N ALA A 785 13.90 22.77 -20.24
CA ALA A 785 14.65 23.96 -19.82
C ALA A 785 13.83 25.24 -20.03
N THR A 786 13.13 25.37 -21.17
CA THR A 786 12.33 26.57 -21.45
C THR A 786 10.86 26.30 -21.73
N GLY A 787 10.48 25.09 -22.15
CA GLY A 787 9.13 24.79 -22.62
C GLY A 787 8.77 25.43 -23.95
N THR A 788 9.69 26.16 -24.59
CA THR A 788 9.39 26.91 -25.81
C THR A 788 9.56 26.07 -27.08
N LYS A 789 10.28 24.94 -26.98
CA LYS A 789 10.43 23.99 -28.08
C LYS A 789 9.49 22.82 -27.83
N VAL A 790 8.52 22.70 -28.70
CA VAL A 790 7.56 21.60 -28.74
C VAL A 790 7.60 20.98 -30.13
N ALA A 791 7.60 19.66 -30.20
CA ALA A 791 7.44 18.92 -31.44
C ALA A 791 6.55 17.69 -31.21
N THR A 792 6.10 17.09 -32.30
CA THR A 792 5.29 15.87 -32.26
C THR A 792 5.83 14.87 -33.26
N GLY A 793 5.60 13.59 -33.02
CA GLY A 793 5.96 12.50 -33.92
C GLY A 793 5.00 11.33 -33.83
N THR A 794 5.14 10.41 -34.78
CA THR A 794 4.40 9.15 -34.78
C THR A 794 4.86 8.18 -33.69
N ASP A 795 6.13 8.27 -33.32
CA ASP A 795 6.73 7.59 -32.17
C ASP A 795 7.70 8.52 -31.41
N ALA A 796 8.22 8.04 -30.27
CA ALA A 796 9.11 8.83 -29.41
C ALA A 796 10.41 9.24 -30.12
N ALA A 797 10.94 8.41 -31.02
CA ALA A 797 12.17 8.71 -31.75
C ALA A 797 11.93 9.78 -32.81
N ASP A 798 10.86 9.65 -33.59
CA ASP A 798 10.39 10.61 -34.59
C ASP A 798 10.17 11.99 -33.96
N ALA A 799 9.47 12.05 -32.82
CA ALA A 799 9.25 13.29 -32.07
C ALA A 799 10.58 13.93 -31.62
N TYR A 800 11.52 13.14 -31.09
CA TYR A 800 12.83 13.63 -30.66
C TYR A 800 13.66 14.20 -31.81
N TYR A 801 13.72 13.52 -32.96
CA TYR A 801 14.44 14.00 -34.12
C TYR A 801 13.78 15.24 -34.74
N ALA A 802 12.45 15.32 -34.73
CA ALA A 802 11.71 16.52 -35.14
C ALA A 802 12.04 17.74 -34.27
N LEU A 803 12.18 17.57 -32.95
CA LEU A 803 12.54 18.65 -32.02
C LEU A 803 13.99 19.11 -32.17
N THR A 804 14.92 18.16 -32.32
CA THR A 804 16.37 18.43 -32.34
C THR A 804 16.88 18.84 -33.71
N GLY A 805 16.12 18.58 -34.78
CA GLY A 805 16.54 18.79 -36.16
C GLY A 805 17.66 17.83 -36.60
N ALA A 806 17.96 16.81 -35.80
CA ALA A 806 18.89 15.76 -36.19
C ALA A 806 18.22 14.89 -37.28
N PRO A 807 18.95 14.55 -38.37
CA PRO A 807 18.36 13.74 -39.43
C PRO A 807 17.91 12.41 -38.81
N THR A 808 16.65 12.07 -39.02
CA THR A 808 16.11 10.76 -38.69
C THR A 808 17.07 9.71 -39.25
N LYS A 809 17.70 8.90 -38.38
CA LYS A 809 18.35 7.64 -38.80
C LYS A 809 17.29 6.59 -39.16
N VAL A 810 16.19 7.01 -39.76
CA VAL A 810 15.41 6.16 -40.62
C VAL A 810 16.25 6.10 -41.89
N THR A 811 16.95 5.00 -42.13
CA THR A 811 17.45 4.70 -43.47
C THR A 811 16.20 4.69 -44.35
N GLY A 812 15.86 5.82 -44.99
CA GLY A 812 14.66 5.95 -45.81
C GLY A 812 14.68 4.89 -46.90
N ALA A 813 13.53 4.58 -47.49
CA ALA A 813 13.45 3.63 -48.61
C ALA A 813 14.51 3.93 -49.69
N GLU A 814 14.80 5.21 -49.92
CA GLU A 814 15.87 5.69 -50.83
C GLU A 814 17.27 5.24 -50.39
N ALA A 815 17.61 5.39 -49.11
CA ALA A 815 18.90 5.00 -48.57
C ALA A 815 19.06 3.47 -48.51
N ARG A 816 17.97 2.74 -48.24
CA ARG A 816 17.94 1.27 -48.30
C ARG A 816 18.18 0.76 -49.73
N LEU A 817 17.55 1.41 -50.71
CA LEU A 817 17.78 1.09 -52.13
C LEU A 817 19.21 1.40 -52.56
N GLN A 818 19.79 2.53 -52.12
CA GLN A 818 21.20 2.83 -52.40
C GLN A 818 22.16 1.82 -51.80
N LYS A 819 21.86 1.32 -50.58
CA LYS A 819 22.67 0.29 -49.92
C LYS A 819 22.62 -1.05 -50.67
N ILE A 820 21.45 -1.43 -51.18
CA ILE A 820 21.29 -2.61 -52.05
C ILE A 820 22.12 -2.44 -53.34
N LEU A 821 22.04 -1.28 -53.99
CA LEU A 821 22.78 -1.01 -55.23
C LEU A 821 24.30 -1.01 -55.00
N ALA A 822 24.77 -0.41 -53.91
CA ALA A 822 26.17 -0.39 -53.53
C ALA A 822 26.74 -1.81 -53.36
N LEU A 823 25.94 -2.77 -52.86
CA LEU A 823 26.37 -4.16 -52.71
C LEU A 823 26.66 -4.84 -54.06
N PHE A 824 25.89 -4.54 -55.11
CA PHE A 824 26.20 -5.03 -56.46
C PHE A 824 27.45 -4.37 -57.03
N GLU A 825 27.65 -3.07 -56.80
CA GLU A 825 28.85 -2.34 -57.23
C GLU A 825 30.13 -2.84 -56.53
N GLU A 826 30.08 -3.07 -55.22
CA GLU A 826 31.19 -3.64 -54.42
C GLU A 826 31.61 -5.03 -54.92
N ASN A 827 30.68 -5.80 -55.48
CA ASN A 827 30.92 -7.12 -56.06
C ASN A 827 31.26 -7.07 -57.57
N ASN A 828 31.65 -5.91 -58.11
CA ASN A 828 32.00 -5.69 -59.52
C ASN A 828 30.89 -6.09 -60.52
N CYS A 829 29.61 -5.94 -60.13
CA CYS A 829 28.47 -6.21 -61.00
C CYS A 829 27.90 -4.91 -61.58
N SER A 830 27.74 -4.81 -62.90
CA SER A 830 27.05 -3.70 -63.57
C SER A 830 25.54 -3.86 -63.46
N VAL A 831 24.88 -2.93 -62.77
CA VAL A 831 23.42 -2.86 -62.69
C VAL A 831 22.88 -1.95 -63.81
N VAL A 832 22.06 -2.51 -64.69
CA VAL A 832 21.49 -1.83 -65.85
C VAL A 832 19.98 -1.69 -65.68
N LYS A 833 19.43 -0.51 -65.97
CA LYS A 833 17.98 -0.26 -66.00
C LYS A 833 17.45 -0.41 -67.43
N PRO A 834 16.83 -1.53 -67.81
CA PRO A 834 16.29 -1.71 -69.16
C PRO A 834 14.99 -0.92 -69.36
N THR A 835 14.73 -0.46 -70.59
CA THR A 835 13.43 0.13 -70.97
C THR A 835 12.33 -0.93 -71.09
N LYS A 836 12.70 -2.17 -71.41
CA LYS A 836 11.83 -3.34 -71.47
C LYS A 836 12.64 -4.61 -71.24
N LEU A 837 12.14 -5.51 -70.40
CA LEU A 837 12.75 -6.80 -70.10
C LEU A 837 11.79 -7.94 -70.49
N SER A 838 12.30 -8.97 -71.18
CA SER A 838 11.50 -10.13 -71.60
C SER A 838 12.40 -11.36 -71.67
N GLY A 839 12.05 -12.40 -70.91
CA GLY A 839 12.60 -13.76 -71.05
C GLY A 839 11.50 -14.74 -71.44
N ASP A 840 11.87 -15.87 -72.06
CA ASP A 840 10.96 -16.96 -72.41
C ASP A 840 10.45 -17.69 -71.15
N ILE A 841 11.28 -17.72 -70.10
CA ILE A 841 10.95 -18.33 -68.79
C ILE A 841 11.44 -17.42 -67.68
N TRP A 842 10.56 -17.08 -66.74
CA TRP A 842 10.85 -16.25 -65.57
C TRP A 842 10.94 -17.14 -64.33
N ILE A 843 12.06 -17.07 -63.60
CA ILE A 843 12.33 -17.89 -62.43
C ILE A 843 12.73 -16.96 -61.27
N GLN A 844 11.85 -16.85 -60.29
CA GLN A 844 12.14 -16.16 -59.04
C GLN A 844 13.02 -17.06 -58.18
N VAL A 845 14.25 -16.60 -57.90
CA VAL A 845 15.25 -17.31 -57.10
C VAL A 845 15.03 -17.04 -55.63
N ASP A 846 14.70 -15.80 -55.27
CA ASP A 846 14.47 -15.41 -53.88
C ASP A 846 13.51 -14.22 -53.78
N ASN A 847 12.87 -14.07 -52.62
CA ASN A 847 11.96 -12.98 -52.27
C ASN A 847 12.20 -12.54 -50.83
N ILE A 848 12.77 -11.35 -50.68
CA ILE A 848 13.31 -10.84 -49.41
C ILE A 848 12.78 -9.45 -49.09
N SER A 849 12.72 -9.12 -47.80
CA SER A 849 12.29 -7.80 -47.30
C SER A 849 13.42 -7.10 -46.56
N TYR A 850 13.67 -5.86 -46.93
CA TYR A 850 14.59 -4.92 -46.28
C TYR A 850 13.86 -3.63 -45.90
N LEU A 851 13.05 -3.72 -44.83
CA LEU A 851 12.24 -2.62 -44.30
C LEU A 851 12.89 -1.95 -43.07
N SER A 852 13.80 -2.64 -42.40
CA SER A 852 14.58 -2.15 -41.26
C SER A 852 16.05 -2.59 -41.35
N GLU A 853 16.95 -1.91 -40.64
CA GLU A 853 18.38 -2.25 -40.64
C GLU A 853 18.70 -3.62 -40.03
N GLU A 854 17.83 -4.13 -39.16
CA GLU A 854 17.98 -5.48 -38.60
C GLU A 854 17.93 -6.58 -39.68
N GLN A 855 17.20 -6.32 -40.78
CA GLN A 855 17.05 -7.24 -41.90
C GLN A 855 18.22 -7.17 -42.90
N TRP A 856 19.20 -6.27 -42.70
CA TRP A 856 20.30 -6.08 -43.64
C TRP A 856 21.17 -7.32 -43.79
N ASN A 857 21.50 -8.02 -42.70
CA ASN A 857 22.37 -9.20 -42.78
C ASN A 857 21.74 -10.33 -43.62
N GLN A 858 20.44 -10.58 -43.45
CA GLN A 858 19.72 -11.56 -44.24
C GLN A 858 19.63 -11.14 -45.71
N THR A 859 19.29 -9.87 -45.96
CA THR A 859 19.19 -9.30 -47.31
C THR A 859 20.54 -9.36 -48.04
N ARG A 860 21.62 -9.02 -47.34
CA ARG A 860 22.99 -9.08 -47.85
C ARG A 860 23.37 -10.49 -48.27
N LEU A 861 23.13 -11.49 -47.41
CA LEU A 861 23.45 -12.89 -47.71
C LEU A 861 22.69 -13.40 -48.94
N ALA A 862 21.40 -13.07 -49.07
CA ALA A 862 20.59 -13.45 -50.22
C ALA A 862 21.08 -12.80 -51.53
N ILE A 863 21.47 -11.53 -51.49
CA ILE A 863 22.05 -10.84 -52.65
C ILE A 863 23.43 -11.43 -53.00
N GLU A 864 24.29 -11.68 -52.01
CA GLU A 864 25.60 -12.30 -52.22
C GLU A 864 25.47 -13.71 -52.83
N ASP A 865 24.52 -14.53 -52.36
CA ASP A 865 24.23 -15.85 -52.93
C ASP A 865 23.72 -15.75 -54.37
N PHE A 866 22.83 -14.81 -54.66
CA PHE A 866 22.37 -14.55 -56.02
C PHE A 866 23.51 -14.13 -56.96
N ILE A 867 24.39 -13.23 -56.50
CA ILE A 867 25.57 -12.79 -57.25
C ILE A 867 26.47 -13.98 -57.55
N GLN A 868 26.77 -14.83 -56.56
CA GLN A 868 27.65 -15.97 -56.72
C GLN A 868 27.07 -17.05 -57.65
N ASN A 869 25.79 -17.40 -57.46
CA ASN A 869 25.17 -18.54 -58.14
C ASN A 869 24.65 -18.22 -59.54
N TYR A 870 24.32 -16.95 -59.83
CA TYR A 870 23.70 -16.55 -61.08
C TYR A 870 24.53 -15.50 -61.83
N VAL A 871 24.92 -14.40 -61.18
CA VAL A 871 25.60 -13.30 -61.88
C VAL A 871 27.02 -13.70 -62.31
N GLN A 872 27.85 -14.16 -61.37
CA GLN A 872 29.24 -14.55 -61.64
C GLN A 872 29.35 -15.82 -62.47
N LYS A 873 28.43 -16.77 -62.24
CA LYS A 873 28.39 -18.05 -62.96
C LYS A 873 28.10 -17.87 -64.45
N PHE A 874 27.16 -16.98 -64.80
CA PHE A 874 26.73 -16.78 -66.19
C PHE A 874 27.39 -15.56 -66.85
N LYS A 875 28.16 -14.75 -66.11
CA LYS A 875 28.83 -13.53 -66.61
C LYS A 875 27.89 -12.60 -67.38
N SER A 876 26.72 -12.35 -66.80
CA SER A 876 25.64 -11.54 -67.39
C SER A 876 25.45 -10.26 -66.60
N ASP A 877 25.00 -9.19 -67.27
CA ASP A 877 24.64 -7.92 -66.61
C ASP A 877 23.42 -8.12 -65.69
N VAL A 878 23.38 -7.38 -64.58
CA VAL A 878 22.23 -7.42 -63.66
C VAL A 878 21.20 -6.38 -64.11
N TYR A 879 20.02 -6.83 -64.49
CA TYR A 879 18.92 -5.96 -64.89
C TYR A 879 18.04 -5.60 -63.69
N GLN A 880 17.73 -4.32 -63.54
CA GLN A 880 16.91 -3.78 -62.46
C GLN A 880 15.55 -3.28 -62.97
N TRP A 881 14.45 -3.75 -62.38
CA TRP A 881 13.10 -3.24 -62.68
C TRP A 881 12.18 -3.27 -61.45
N SER A 882 11.06 -2.58 -61.53
CA SER A 882 10.04 -2.53 -60.46
C SER A 882 8.67 -2.81 -61.06
N GLU A 883 7.90 -3.69 -60.40
CA GLU A 883 6.52 -4.06 -60.78
C GLU A 883 5.48 -3.43 -59.84
N GLU A 884 5.87 -3.15 -58.59
CA GLU A 884 5.02 -2.58 -57.55
C GLU A 884 5.79 -1.50 -56.77
N ASP A 885 5.10 -0.45 -56.32
CA ASP A 885 5.69 0.61 -55.51
C ASP A 885 6.25 0.01 -54.20
N GLY A 886 7.56 0.13 -54.00
CA GLY A 886 8.25 -0.44 -52.84
C GLY A 886 8.92 -1.80 -53.03
N MET A 887 8.79 -2.40 -54.22
CA MET A 887 9.49 -3.63 -54.61
C MET A 887 10.49 -3.34 -55.72
N MET A 888 11.72 -3.83 -55.56
CA MET A 888 12.77 -3.76 -56.59
C MET A 888 13.25 -5.17 -56.96
N ASN A 889 13.23 -5.48 -58.25
CA ASN A 889 13.67 -6.76 -58.78
C ASN A 889 15.05 -6.61 -59.44
N PHE A 890 15.90 -7.62 -59.23
CA PHE A 890 17.22 -7.72 -59.85
C PHE A 890 17.35 -9.09 -60.52
N GLY A 891 17.74 -9.14 -61.80
CA GLY A 891 17.75 -10.38 -62.54
C GLY A 891 18.81 -10.48 -63.64
N VAL A 892 19.12 -11.70 -64.06
CA VAL A 892 20.07 -12.00 -65.13
C VAL A 892 19.43 -12.84 -66.22
N LEU A 893 19.73 -12.51 -67.48
CA LEU A 893 19.28 -13.28 -68.64
C LEU A 893 20.35 -14.32 -69.01
N VAL A 894 19.91 -15.57 -69.15
CA VAL A 894 20.76 -16.70 -69.50
C VAL A 894 20.14 -17.42 -70.70
N SER A 895 20.88 -17.48 -71.82
CA SER A 895 20.46 -18.25 -72.99
C SER A 895 20.98 -19.69 -72.87
N ASP A 896 20.06 -20.66 -72.87
CA ASP A 896 20.37 -22.09 -72.87
C ASP A 896 19.57 -22.77 -73.99
N ARG A 897 20.29 -23.28 -75.01
CA ARG A 897 19.73 -23.98 -76.18
C ARG A 897 18.61 -23.22 -76.92
N GLY A 898 18.70 -21.89 -76.97
CA GLY A 898 17.74 -21.04 -77.69
C GLY A 898 16.52 -20.60 -76.88
N ILE A 899 16.48 -20.95 -75.59
CA ILE A 899 15.49 -20.44 -74.62
C ILE A 899 16.20 -19.47 -73.68
N VAL A 900 15.67 -18.25 -73.55
CA VAL A 900 16.18 -17.22 -72.64
C VAL A 900 15.47 -17.33 -71.30
N LYS A 901 16.20 -17.74 -70.26
CA LYS A 901 15.71 -17.81 -68.87
C LYS A 901 16.12 -16.54 -68.12
N LEU A 902 15.17 -15.90 -67.44
CA LEU A 902 15.40 -14.79 -66.51
C LEU A 902 15.37 -15.34 -65.08
N TYR A 903 16.53 -15.32 -64.42
CA TYR A 903 16.63 -15.61 -62.98
C TYR A 903 16.62 -14.29 -62.22
N TYR A 904 15.73 -14.12 -61.24
CA TYR A 904 15.62 -12.85 -60.54
C TYR A 904 15.30 -12.98 -59.06
N LEU A 905 15.72 -11.99 -58.29
CA LEU A 905 15.40 -11.84 -56.87
C LEU A 905 14.54 -10.58 -56.69
N SER A 906 13.63 -10.62 -55.73
CA SER A 906 12.75 -9.50 -55.39
C SER A 906 13.06 -8.97 -54.00
N VAL A 907 13.23 -7.64 -53.88
CA VAL A 907 13.51 -6.97 -52.60
C VAL A 907 12.43 -5.96 -52.27
N LYS A 908 11.70 -6.17 -51.17
CA LYS A 908 10.78 -5.18 -50.60
C LYS A 908 11.53 -4.16 -49.77
N TYR A 909 11.55 -2.89 -50.16
CA TYR A 909 12.34 -1.85 -49.51
C TYR A 909 11.54 -0.65 -48.99
N LYS A 910 10.23 -0.57 -49.31
CA LYS A 910 9.29 0.48 -48.87
C LYS A 910 8.10 -0.11 -48.14
#